data_AF-A0AAV9RZD4-F1
#
_entry.id   AF-A0AAV9RZD4-F1
#
_cell.length_a   1.000
_cell.length_b   1.000
_cell.length_c   1.000
_cell.angle_alpha   90.00
_cell.angle_beta   90.00
_cell.angle_gamma   90.00
#
_symmetry.space_group_name_H-M   'P 1'
#
loop_
_entity.id
_entity.type
_entity.pdbx_description
1 polymer ?
#
loop_
_entity_poly.entity_id
_entity_poly.type
_entity_poly.pdbx_seq_one_letter_code
_entity_poly.pdbx_strand_id
1 'polypeptide(L)'
;MARSSKSAARTLEDLTLDSGYGGAADSFRSSSASLCCSEAHGGNYWHLTDSMHSRHNSLDTVNTVLVEDAEILECSGQCAKLPELEDVPWSLGEVASALSKDEEMSLPTPPQDVLLRLSVLVSRVLVRVAKEAQRLSLRYAKCTKYEVQSAIKIILSWSVSMSCIGAAVSALSVYNMSTDEDKFSRGKSARCGLIFNVGKFFKWMVDSRVAVRIHEHAAIYLAACMESLFREVYARVLRNALLERDNGIPKLTVEILEQAINGDAEVWGSVQPWQHLICGKSASGVLSLPEGLTVHREQQQHRAGKCGEGNSYSQTELRSIEQCLLATRVGSISELSDLVSRAMHHLQPLYMKNPSNGTPLHHKSCMIHWAPEAIYTLCYFMHCPHMEWENPNVEPSKVTLQTERPFMVLPPLMEWVRVAVVHTEHRRSFSVDSDDVRQAARLLLLGVDCEPRQLRTDDCFCASRKLDAASAEAKFLQDLGFRMLSCGRTDLVKQAVNLLGPDGINSMNEQGMTPLMYACVRGDEAMVQMLLDAGADINSEVPNTVHKHPSVFPETRQATTLTFAVLHGHVPVVQLLLDAKANVEGSLQDGMENYTETPLQLAAAAGTGTQLHSQNYLQMYCFMVITARGYMQPSSTPGC
;
A
#
# COMPACT_ATOMS: atom_id res chain seq x y z
N MET A 1 -40.55 21.59 -24.07
CA MET A 1 -40.94 20.23 -23.60
C MET A 1 -39.85 19.29 -24.09
N ALA A 2 -38.86 18.93 -23.25
CA ALA A 2 -38.85 17.73 -22.38
C ALA A 2 -39.08 16.44 -23.20
N ARG A 3 -38.28 15.37 -23.16
CA ARG A 3 -37.25 14.89 -22.20
C ARG A 3 -36.45 13.76 -22.90
N SER A 4 -35.13 13.74 -22.74
CA SER A 4 -34.37 12.81 -21.89
C SER A 4 -33.85 11.55 -22.60
N SER A 5 -32.56 11.62 -22.94
CA SER A 5 -31.64 10.51 -23.15
C SER A 5 -31.42 9.71 -21.86
N LYS A 6 -31.21 8.39 -22.00
CA LYS A 6 -30.68 7.51 -20.96
C LYS A 6 -29.16 7.41 -21.15
N SER A 7 -28.37 7.83 -20.16
CA SER A 7 -26.95 7.44 -20.04
C SER A 7 -26.86 6.24 -19.10
N ALA A 8 -26.19 5.18 -19.53
CA ALA A 8 -25.93 3.99 -18.72
C ALA A 8 -25.00 4.34 -17.55
N ALA A 9 -25.44 4.01 -16.34
CA ALA A 9 -24.73 4.15 -15.08
C ALA A 9 -23.59 3.12 -14.96
N ARG A 10 -22.53 3.43 -14.22
CA ARG A 10 -21.50 2.47 -13.82
C ARG A 10 -21.11 2.71 -12.36
N THR A 11 -21.40 1.74 -11.49
CA THR A 11 -20.86 1.67 -10.12
C THR A 11 -19.47 1.02 -10.14
N LEU A 12 -18.71 1.08 -9.04
CA LEU A 12 -17.38 0.43 -8.91
C LEU A 12 -17.42 -1.09 -9.18
N GLU A 13 -18.62 -1.68 -9.20
CA GLU A 13 -18.91 -3.09 -9.41
C GLU A 13 -18.67 -3.55 -10.86
N ASP A 14 -18.79 -2.66 -11.86
CA ASP A 14 -18.62 -3.01 -13.28
C ASP A 14 -17.15 -3.17 -13.73
N LEU A 15 -16.20 -3.00 -12.82
CA LEU A 15 -14.75 -2.95 -13.11
C LEU A 15 -13.97 -4.17 -12.60
N THR A 16 -14.65 -5.22 -12.11
CA THR A 16 -13.97 -6.39 -11.50
C THR A 16 -14.22 -7.73 -12.21
N LEU A 17 -14.69 -7.73 -13.46
CA LEU A 17 -14.85 -8.97 -14.22
C LEU A 17 -13.81 -9.09 -15.33
N ASP A 18 -12.59 -9.46 -14.93
CA ASP A 18 -11.88 -10.60 -15.54
C ASP A 18 -10.75 -11.09 -14.62
N SER A 19 -11.09 -11.56 -13.41
CA SER A 19 -10.23 -12.51 -12.71
C SER A 19 -10.71 -13.91 -13.08
N GLY A 20 -10.23 -14.44 -14.20
CA GLY A 20 -10.38 -15.85 -14.52
C GLY A 20 -9.80 -16.70 -13.39
N TYR A 21 -10.67 -17.20 -12.52
CA TYR A 21 -10.33 -18.17 -11.48
C TYR A 21 -11.15 -19.42 -11.73
N GLY A 22 -10.47 -20.49 -12.14
CA GLY A 22 -11.05 -21.79 -12.39
C GLY A 22 -9.96 -22.84 -12.62
N GLY A 23 -9.44 -23.40 -11.52
CA GLY A 23 -9.06 -24.81 -11.44
C GLY A 23 -7.73 -25.26 -12.06
N ALA A 24 -6.94 -25.90 -11.20
CA ALA A 24 -6.00 -26.98 -11.48
C ALA A 24 -4.63 -26.65 -12.11
N ALA A 25 -3.65 -27.38 -11.58
CA ALA A 25 -2.27 -27.48 -11.99
C ALA A 25 -2.06 -27.51 -13.52
N ASP A 26 -1.11 -26.72 -14.02
CA ASP A 26 0.14 -27.25 -14.55
C ASP A 26 1.10 -26.13 -14.97
N SER A 27 2.37 -26.35 -14.68
CA SER A 27 3.47 -25.52 -15.15
C SER A 27 3.70 -25.67 -16.66
N PHE A 28 4.35 -24.66 -17.26
CA PHE A 28 4.86 -24.55 -18.64
C PHE A 28 3.86 -24.16 -19.75
N ARG A 29 3.82 -22.86 -20.06
CA ARG A 29 4.32 -22.26 -21.32
C ARG A 29 3.82 -20.81 -21.45
N SER A 30 4.71 -19.86 -21.21
CA SER A 30 4.57 -18.54 -21.82
C SER A 30 4.85 -18.69 -23.32
N SER A 31 3.85 -18.45 -24.15
CA SER A 31 4.04 -18.18 -25.58
C SER A 31 2.93 -17.28 -26.07
N SER A 32 3.37 -16.14 -26.56
CA SER A 32 2.65 -15.10 -27.28
C SER A 32 1.86 -15.66 -28.46
N ALA A 33 0.58 -15.28 -28.56
CA ALA A 33 -0.28 -15.20 -29.75
C ALA A 33 -1.69 -14.91 -29.20
N SER A 34 -2.56 -14.06 -29.73
CA SER A 34 -2.69 -13.27 -30.96
C SER A 34 -3.93 -12.40 -30.66
N LEU A 35 -4.12 -11.21 -31.23
CA LEU A 35 -4.99 -11.07 -32.40
C LEU A 35 -4.76 -9.73 -33.08
N CYS A 36 -4.27 -9.83 -34.30
CA CYS A 36 -4.39 -8.82 -35.34
C CYS A 36 -5.86 -8.53 -35.66
N CYS A 37 -6.19 -7.26 -35.86
CA CYS A 37 -7.21 -6.86 -36.83
C CYS A 37 -6.53 -5.98 -37.87
N SER A 38 -6.56 -6.44 -39.12
CA SER A 38 -6.04 -5.75 -40.30
C SER A 38 -7.07 -4.79 -40.91
N GLU A 39 -6.51 -3.89 -41.74
CA GLU A 39 -7.13 -2.92 -42.68
C GLU A 39 -7.45 -1.54 -42.09
N ALA A 40 -7.03 -0.39 -42.65
CA ALA A 40 -6.59 -0.08 -44.01
C ALA A 40 -5.57 1.09 -44.04
N HIS A 41 -4.88 1.21 -45.18
CA HIS A 41 -3.85 2.20 -45.50
C HIS A 41 -4.19 3.67 -45.21
N GLY A 42 -3.17 4.43 -44.82
CA GLY A 42 -3.16 5.88 -44.82
C GLY A 42 -1.92 6.41 -44.11
N GLY A 43 -0.77 6.40 -44.80
CA GLY A 43 0.48 6.89 -44.24
C GLY A 43 0.42 8.37 -43.88
N ASN A 44 1.22 8.75 -42.88
CA ASN A 44 1.89 10.05 -42.86
C ASN A 44 3.20 9.92 -42.07
N TYR A 45 4.28 10.16 -42.81
CA TYR A 45 5.66 10.26 -42.35
C TYR A 45 5.79 11.39 -41.32
N TRP A 46 6.52 11.13 -40.23
CA TRP A 46 7.18 12.20 -39.48
C TRP A 46 8.68 12.14 -39.79
N HIS A 47 9.10 13.04 -40.67
CA HIS A 47 10.47 13.50 -40.72
C HIS A 47 10.66 14.55 -39.64
N LEU A 48 11.54 14.31 -38.67
CA LEU A 48 12.23 15.37 -37.95
C LEU A 48 13.71 15.01 -37.84
N THR A 49 14.48 15.46 -38.82
CA THR A 49 15.93 15.65 -38.74
C THR A 49 16.20 16.92 -37.94
N ASP A 50 16.90 16.83 -36.80
CA ASP A 50 18.32 17.22 -36.74
C ASP A 50 18.92 17.06 -35.32
N SER A 51 20.10 16.44 -35.30
CA SER A 51 21.17 16.55 -34.28
C SER A 51 20.94 16.00 -32.85
N MET A 52 20.88 14.67 -32.73
CA MET A 52 21.22 13.93 -31.48
C MET A 52 22.65 13.36 -31.54
N HIS A 53 23.68 14.21 -31.63
CA HIS A 53 25.09 13.79 -31.67
C HIS A 53 26.00 14.60 -30.74
N SER A 54 25.63 14.78 -29.47
CA SER A 54 26.60 15.22 -28.45
C SER A 54 26.56 14.32 -27.23
N ARG A 55 27.56 13.43 -27.17
CA ARG A 55 27.94 12.59 -26.04
C ARG A 55 28.69 13.44 -25.02
N HIS A 56 28.20 13.59 -23.78
CA HIS A 56 29.03 13.89 -22.60
C HIS A 56 28.37 13.27 -21.34
N ASN A 57 29.22 12.88 -20.38
CA ASN A 57 28.96 12.07 -19.18
C ASN A 57 27.66 12.37 -18.40
N SER A 58 27.10 11.33 -17.78
CA SER A 58 25.76 11.21 -17.16
C SER A 58 25.53 12.00 -15.86
N LEU A 59 26.14 13.16 -15.69
CA LEU A 59 25.81 14.13 -14.62
C LEU A 59 25.01 15.34 -15.13
N ASP A 60 25.01 15.59 -16.44
CA ASP A 60 24.41 16.80 -17.05
C ASP A 60 23.06 16.56 -17.74
N THR A 61 22.49 15.35 -17.70
CA THR A 61 21.20 15.05 -18.36
C THR A 61 19.97 15.40 -17.51
N VAL A 62 20.07 16.44 -16.69
CA VAL A 62 18.94 16.98 -15.94
C VAL A 62 18.18 17.96 -16.83
N ASN A 63 16.89 17.70 -17.03
CA ASN A 63 15.92 18.54 -17.75
C ASN A 63 16.00 18.53 -19.28
N THR A 64 15.30 17.58 -19.90
CA THR A 64 14.59 17.87 -21.15
C THR A 64 13.12 18.11 -20.80
N VAL A 65 12.82 19.35 -20.40
CA VAL A 65 11.44 19.83 -20.25
C VAL A 65 10.85 19.90 -21.65
N LEU A 66 9.82 19.11 -21.93
CA LEU A 66 9.02 19.24 -23.14
C LEU A 66 7.63 19.71 -22.70
N VAL A 67 7.24 20.87 -23.24
CA VAL A 67 6.17 21.73 -22.73
C VAL A 67 4.77 21.28 -23.18
N GLU A 68 4.65 20.20 -23.96
CA GLU A 68 3.41 19.85 -24.67
C GLU A 68 2.84 18.46 -24.28
N ASP A 69 3.07 17.99 -23.04
CA ASP A 69 2.85 16.57 -22.70
C ASP A 69 1.41 16.19 -22.28
N ALA A 70 0.59 17.14 -21.82
CA ALA A 70 -0.76 16.82 -21.32
C ALA A 70 -1.81 16.69 -22.45
N GLU A 71 -1.71 17.52 -23.49
CA GLU A 71 -2.65 17.52 -24.62
C GLU A 71 -2.40 16.36 -25.60
N ILE A 72 -1.13 15.93 -25.75
CA ILE A 72 -0.75 14.84 -26.65
C ILE A 72 -1.27 13.48 -26.15
N LEU A 73 -1.29 13.25 -24.82
CA LEU A 73 -1.80 12.01 -24.22
C LEU A 73 -3.33 11.92 -24.22
N GLU A 74 -4.04 13.05 -24.23
CA GLU A 74 -5.49 13.06 -24.45
C GLU A 74 -5.87 12.72 -25.91
N CYS A 75 -5.03 13.12 -26.87
CA CYS A 75 -5.27 12.89 -28.30
C CYS A 75 -5.14 11.42 -28.75
N SER A 76 -4.47 10.55 -27.98
CA SER A 76 -4.29 9.15 -28.35
C SER A 76 -5.36 8.19 -27.82
N GLY A 77 -6.23 8.63 -26.88
CA GLY A 77 -7.28 7.78 -26.29
C GLY A 77 -6.76 6.59 -25.46
N GLN A 78 -5.45 6.52 -25.18
CA GLN A 78 -4.79 5.35 -24.58
C GLN A 78 -4.71 5.37 -23.04
N CYS A 79 -5.17 6.45 -22.39
CA CYS A 79 -4.97 6.66 -20.95
C CYS A 79 -6.22 6.30 -20.12
N ALA A 80 -6.15 5.23 -19.32
CA ALA A 80 -7.26 4.81 -18.47
C ALA A 80 -7.58 5.86 -17.39
N LYS A 81 -8.86 6.22 -17.26
CA LYS A 81 -9.37 7.18 -16.24
C LYS A 81 -9.84 6.46 -14.97
N LEU A 82 -9.77 7.16 -13.85
CA LEU A 82 -10.37 6.77 -12.59
C LEU A 82 -11.90 6.81 -12.69
N PRO A 83 -12.60 5.94 -11.96
CA PRO A 83 -14.04 6.05 -11.82
C PRO A 83 -14.39 7.35 -11.10
N GLU A 84 -15.45 8.02 -11.56
CA GLU A 84 -16.04 9.13 -10.84
C GLU A 84 -16.89 8.59 -9.69
N LEU A 85 -16.77 9.19 -8.50
CA LEU A 85 -17.61 8.81 -7.36
C LEU A 85 -18.96 9.53 -7.45
N GLU A 86 -20.04 8.75 -7.48
CA GLU A 86 -21.41 9.27 -7.34
C GLU A 86 -21.64 9.82 -5.92
N ASP A 87 -21.22 9.04 -4.91
CA ASP A 87 -21.35 9.41 -3.49
C ASP A 87 -19.98 9.47 -2.79
N VAL A 88 -19.76 10.57 -2.07
CA VAL A 88 -18.61 10.79 -1.20
C VAL A 88 -19.04 10.77 0.28
N PRO A 89 -18.19 10.34 1.22
CA PRO A 89 -18.56 10.21 2.64
C PRO A 89 -18.63 11.54 3.41
N TRP A 90 -18.74 12.67 2.72
CA TRP A 90 -18.82 14.01 3.29
C TRP A 90 -19.84 14.89 2.56
N SER A 91 -20.34 15.90 3.26
CA SER A 91 -21.15 16.99 2.73
C SER A 91 -20.31 18.26 2.55
N LEU A 92 -20.73 19.16 1.66
CA LEU A 92 -20.07 20.46 1.50
C LEU A 92 -20.05 21.30 2.79
N GLY A 93 -21.07 21.16 3.63
CA GLY A 93 -21.11 21.82 4.94
C GLY A 93 -20.05 21.27 5.91
N GLU A 94 -19.82 19.95 5.92
CA GLU A 94 -18.73 19.32 6.67
C GLU A 94 -17.37 19.79 6.13
N VAL A 95 -17.20 19.89 4.80
CA VAL A 95 -15.96 20.41 4.19
C VAL A 95 -15.72 21.87 4.59
N ALA A 96 -16.72 22.74 4.47
CA ALA A 96 -16.60 24.14 4.86
C ALA A 96 -16.21 24.30 6.34
N SER A 97 -16.85 23.52 7.22
CA SER A 97 -16.54 23.51 8.66
C SER A 97 -15.13 23.00 8.94
N ALA A 98 -14.67 21.97 8.20
CA ALA A 98 -13.32 21.43 8.32
C ALA A 98 -12.25 22.45 7.94
N LEU A 99 -12.50 23.28 6.94
CA LEU A 99 -11.57 24.33 6.52
C LEU A 99 -11.50 25.51 7.51
N SER A 100 -12.52 25.71 8.35
CA SER A 100 -12.61 26.80 9.33
C SER A 100 -12.29 26.38 10.77
N LYS A 101 -11.80 25.16 11.00
CA LYS A 101 -11.69 24.55 12.34
C LYS A 101 -10.60 25.18 13.24
N ASP A 102 -9.53 25.72 12.66
CA ASP A 102 -8.37 26.22 13.42
C ASP A 102 -8.39 27.76 13.53
N GLU A 103 -8.43 28.30 14.76
CA GLU A 103 -8.46 29.75 15.03
C GLU A 103 -7.14 30.47 14.69
N GLU A 104 -5.99 29.78 14.76
CA GLU A 104 -4.67 30.35 14.44
C GLU A 104 -4.45 30.59 12.93
N MET A 105 -5.21 29.88 12.09
CA MET A 105 -5.22 29.99 10.64
C MET A 105 -6.68 30.18 10.21
N SER A 106 -7.30 31.30 10.57
CA SER A 106 -8.67 31.63 10.14
C SER A 106 -8.69 31.86 8.62
N LEU A 107 -8.69 30.76 7.87
CA LEU A 107 -8.79 30.77 6.43
C LEU A 107 -10.20 31.22 6.07
N PRO A 108 -10.37 32.13 5.09
CA PRO A 108 -11.68 32.59 4.69
C PRO A 108 -12.50 31.39 4.22
N THR A 109 -13.78 31.32 4.60
CA THR A 109 -14.69 30.28 4.09
C THR A 109 -14.77 30.42 2.56
N PRO A 110 -14.38 29.37 1.81
CA PRO A 110 -14.37 29.47 0.35
C PRO A 110 -15.80 29.53 -0.21
N PRO A 111 -16.00 30.18 -1.38
CA PRO A 111 -17.25 30.14 -2.12
C PRO A 111 -17.73 28.72 -2.44
N GLN A 112 -19.04 28.55 -2.65
CA GLN A 112 -19.66 27.23 -2.83
C GLN A 112 -19.16 26.49 -4.08
N ASP A 113 -18.92 27.18 -5.17
CA ASP A 113 -18.33 26.67 -6.40
C ASP A 113 -16.89 26.18 -6.20
N VAL A 114 -16.10 26.90 -5.40
CA VAL A 114 -14.75 26.49 -5.02
C VAL A 114 -14.78 25.24 -4.12
N LEU A 115 -15.69 25.19 -3.14
CA LEU A 115 -15.90 24.01 -2.29
C LEU A 115 -16.27 22.78 -3.10
N LEU A 116 -17.20 22.95 -4.05
CA LEU A 116 -17.61 21.89 -4.98
C LEU A 116 -16.41 21.37 -5.78
N ARG A 117 -15.63 22.28 -6.37
CA ARG A 117 -14.45 21.88 -7.17
C ARG A 117 -13.41 21.18 -6.32
N LEU A 118 -13.10 21.71 -5.14
CA LEU A 118 -12.17 21.09 -4.20
C LEU A 118 -12.64 19.69 -3.78
N SER A 119 -13.93 19.52 -3.50
CA SER A 119 -14.53 18.22 -3.19
C SER A 119 -14.34 17.20 -4.32
N VAL A 120 -14.51 17.61 -5.57
CA VAL A 120 -14.29 16.75 -6.76
C VAL A 120 -12.81 16.38 -6.92
N LEU A 121 -11.89 17.30 -6.64
CA LEU A 121 -10.46 17.01 -6.74
C LEU A 121 -10.01 16.03 -5.65
N VAL A 122 -10.44 16.25 -4.40
CA VAL A 122 -10.12 15.39 -3.26
C VAL A 122 -10.82 14.02 -3.36
N SER A 123 -12.00 13.93 -3.97
CA SER A 123 -12.67 12.63 -4.19
C SER A 123 -11.85 11.69 -5.08
N ARG A 124 -11.10 12.23 -6.05
CA ARG A 124 -10.17 11.43 -6.88
C ARG A 124 -9.03 10.85 -6.03
N VAL A 125 -8.53 11.62 -5.06
CA VAL A 125 -7.54 11.12 -4.10
C VAL A 125 -8.14 10.01 -3.23
N LEU A 126 -9.37 10.19 -2.74
CA LEU A 126 -10.08 9.16 -1.99
C LEU A 126 -10.17 7.84 -2.78
N VAL A 127 -10.54 7.90 -4.06
CA VAL A 127 -10.60 6.70 -4.93
C VAL A 127 -9.24 6.00 -5.02
N ARG A 128 -8.16 6.77 -5.22
CA ARG A 128 -6.80 6.20 -5.30
C ARG A 128 -6.40 5.52 -4.01
N VAL A 129 -6.60 6.20 -2.87
CA VAL A 129 -6.29 5.66 -1.55
C VAL A 129 -7.13 4.42 -1.27
N ALA A 130 -8.42 4.42 -1.60
CA ALA A 130 -9.31 3.29 -1.38
C ALA A 130 -8.91 2.08 -2.24
N LYS A 131 -8.59 2.29 -3.52
CA LYS A 131 -8.09 1.21 -4.41
C LYS A 131 -6.78 0.63 -3.92
N GLU A 132 -5.86 1.46 -3.43
CA GLU A 132 -4.60 0.97 -2.90
C GLU A 132 -4.80 0.25 -1.56
N ALA A 133 -5.61 0.80 -0.65
CA ALA A 133 -5.97 0.14 0.60
C ALA A 133 -6.66 -1.21 0.34
N GLN A 134 -7.49 -1.29 -0.70
CA GLN A 134 -8.12 -2.54 -1.13
C GLN A 134 -7.08 -3.56 -1.57
N ARG A 135 -6.14 -3.18 -2.44
CA ARG A 135 -5.05 -4.06 -2.88
C ARG A 135 -4.18 -4.54 -1.72
N LEU A 136 -3.83 -3.66 -0.78
CA LEU A 136 -3.06 -4.01 0.41
C LEU A 136 -3.86 -4.95 1.34
N SER A 137 -5.17 -4.77 1.42
CA SER A 137 -6.06 -5.59 2.26
C SER A 137 -6.27 -7.00 1.70
N LEU A 138 -6.01 -7.26 0.41
CA LEU A 138 -6.20 -8.60 -0.19
C LEU A 138 -5.38 -9.68 0.52
N ARG A 139 -4.22 -9.32 1.05
CA ARG A 139 -3.33 -10.25 1.77
C ARG A 139 -4.00 -10.87 3.00
N TYR A 140 -4.85 -10.14 3.69
CA TYR A 140 -5.48 -10.58 4.95
C TYR A 140 -7.01 -10.46 4.94
N ALA A 141 -7.61 -10.17 3.80
CA ALA A 141 -9.04 -9.86 3.64
C ALA A 141 -9.58 -8.80 4.64
N LYS A 142 -8.70 -7.96 5.19
CA LYS A 142 -9.01 -7.03 6.28
C LYS A 142 -8.30 -5.70 6.04
N CYS A 143 -9.05 -4.61 6.13
CA CYS A 143 -8.53 -3.25 6.10
C CYS A 143 -8.47 -2.70 7.52
N THR A 144 -7.25 -2.43 7.99
CA THR A 144 -6.95 -1.79 9.28
C THR A 144 -6.40 -0.39 9.06
N LYS A 145 -6.01 0.28 10.16
CA LYS A 145 -5.31 1.56 10.08
C LYS A 145 -4.00 1.46 9.30
N TYR A 146 -3.35 0.29 9.24
CA TYR A 146 -2.07 0.10 8.57
C TYR A 146 -2.20 0.09 7.05
N GLU A 147 -3.21 -0.57 6.49
CA GLU A 147 -3.50 -0.55 5.05
C GLU A 147 -3.84 0.88 4.60
N VAL A 148 -4.67 1.60 5.37
CA VAL A 148 -5.00 3.01 5.09
C VAL A 148 -3.76 3.89 5.18
N GLN A 149 -2.94 3.73 6.22
CA GLN A 149 -1.71 4.51 6.40
C GLN A 149 -0.72 4.28 5.24
N SER A 150 -0.49 3.03 4.84
CA SER A 150 0.39 2.71 3.72
C SER A 150 -0.18 3.23 2.40
N ALA A 151 -1.48 3.08 2.15
CA ALA A 151 -2.14 3.64 0.97
C ALA A 151 -1.98 5.17 0.89
N ILE A 152 -2.16 5.89 2.00
CA ILE A 152 -1.94 7.33 2.08
C ILE A 152 -0.48 7.70 1.76
N LYS A 153 0.50 6.99 2.32
CA LYS A 153 1.93 7.20 2.04
C LYS A 153 2.31 6.88 0.59
N ILE A 154 1.63 5.92 -0.05
CA ILE A 154 1.88 5.51 -1.44
C ILE A 154 1.31 6.55 -2.41
N ILE A 155 0.07 7.02 -2.17
CA ILE A 155 -0.65 7.89 -3.10
C ILE A 155 -0.24 9.36 -2.97
N LEU A 156 -0.03 9.85 -1.76
CA LEU A 156 0.28 11.27 -1.52
C LEU A 156 1.80 11.52 -1.51
N SER A 157 2.19 12.76 -1.79
CA SER A 157 3.58 13.19 -1.62
C SER A 157 4.03 13.04 -0.16
N TRP A 158 5.35 13.08 0.05
CA TRP A 158 5.95 12.96 1.37
C TRP A 158 5.34 13.94 2.41
N SER A 159 5.32 15.23 2.11
CA SER A 159 4.88 16.23 3.10
C SER A 159 3.38 16.13 3.41
N VAL A 160 2.56 15.93 2.38
CA VAL A 160 1.10 15.83 2.49
C VAL A 160 0.70 14.55 3.22
N SER A 161 1.34 13.42 2.90
CA SER A 161 1.08 12.15 3.61
C SER A 161 1.43 12.24 5.09
N MET A 162 2.56 12.85 5.44
CA MET A 162 3.00 13.04 6.82
C MET A 162 2.02 13.90 7.63
N SER A 163 1.56 15.01 7.05
CA SER A 163 0.51 15.86 7.65
C SER A 163 -0.78 15.06 7.92
N CYS A 164 -1.26 14.32 6.91
CA CYS A 164 -2.47 13.50 7.04
C CYS A 164 -2.34 12.40 8.10
N ILE A 165 -1.21 11.70 8.14
CA ILE A 165 -0.95 10.62 9.11
C ILE A 165 -0.82 11.19 10.53
N GLY A 166 -0.17 12.35 10.70
CA GLY A 166 -0.09 13.02 12.00
C GLY A 166 -1.47 13.37 12.55
N ALA A 167 -2.37 13.86 11.70
CA ALA A 167 -3.77 14.11 12.07
C ALA A 167 -4.52 12.83 12.43
N ALA A 168 -4.33 11.74 11.68
CA ALA A 168 -4.96 10.44 11.95
C ALA A 168 -4.49 9.81 13.26
N VAL A 169 -3.19 9.86 13.55
CA VAL A 169 -2.63 9.38 14.82
C VAL A 169 -3.17 10.20 16.00
N SER A 170 -3.26 11.52 15.85
CA SER A 170 -3.83 12.40 16.87
C SER A 170 -5.31 12.07 17.13
N ALA A 171 -6.12 11.94 16.08
CA ALA A 171 -7.53 11.58 16.18
C ALA A 171 -7.74 10.21 16.85
N LEU A 172 -6.94 9.21 16.48
CA LEU A 172 -7.02 7.88 17.10
C LEU A 172 -6.58 7.91 18.58
N SER A 173 -5.58 8.74 18.92
CA SER A 173 -5.14 8.89 20.31
C SER A 173 -6.24 9.48 21.18
N VAL A 174 -6.94 10.52 20.70
CA VAL A 174 -8.11 11.10 21.39
C VAL A 174 -9.23 10.06 21.52
N TYR A 175 -9.49 9.29 20.47
CA TYR A 175 -10.48 8.21 20.51
C TYR A 175 -10.17 7.17 21.58
N ASN A 176 -8.91 6.75 21.69
CA ASN A 176 -8.49 5.74 22.68
C ASN A 176 -8.51 6.27 24.13
N MET A 177 -8.37 7.58 24.32
CA MET A 177 -8.43 8.20 25.65
C MET A 177 -9.87 8.49 26.14
N SER A 178 -10.89 8.24 25.29
CA SER A 178 -12.28 8.46 25.68
C SER A 178 -12.81 7.36 26.61
N THR A 179 -13.56 7.76 27.64
CA THR A 179 -14.02 6.87 28.72
C THR A 179 -15.20 6.00 28.30
N ASP A 180 -15.54 4.98 29.09
CA ASP A 180 -16.73 4.14 28.82
C ASP A 180 -18.05 4.94 28.84
N GLU A 181 -18.14 5.99 29.66
CA GLU A 181 -19.26 6.94 29.66
C GLU A 181 -19.36 7.73 28.33
N ASP A 182 -18.23 8.05 27.71
CA ASP A 182 -18.18 8.71 26.40
C ASP A 182 -18.65 7.79 25.26
N LYS A 183 -18.47 6.47 25.39
CA LYS A 183 -18.86 5.49 24.35
C LYS A 183 -20.37 5.51 24.07
N PHE A 184 -21.18 5.74 25.11
CA PHE A 184 -22.64 5.74 25.02
C PHE A 184 -23.24 7.14 24.86
N SER A 185 -22.52 8.20 25.26
CA SER A 185 -23.01 9.57 25.22
C SER A 185 -22.58 10.39 23.99
N ARG A 186 -21.48 10.01 23.31
CA ARG A 186 -20.90 10.77 22.19
C ARG A 186 -20.68 9.93 20.94
N GLY A 187 -20.99 10.51 19.78
CA GLY A 187 -20.72 9.86 18.48
C GLY A 187 -19.23 9.65 18.21
N LYS A 188 -18.89 8.65 17.38
CA LYS A 188 -17.49 8.28 17.06
C LYS A 188 -16.64 9.47 16.62
N SER A 189 -17.15 10.34 15.74
CA SER A 189 -16.44 11.55 15.29
C SER A 189 -16.13 12.51 16.43
N ALA A 190 -17.08 12.74 17.33
CA ALA A 190 -16.90 13.63 18.48
C ALA A 190 -15.82 13.10 19.43
N ARG A 191 -15.74 11.77 19.61
CA ARG A 191 -14.69 11.10 20.38
C ARG A 191 -13.31 11.18 19.71
N CYS A 192 -13.26 11.34 18.39
CA CYS A 192 -12.00 11.55 17.65
C CYS A 192 -11.63 13.05 17.52
N GLY A 193 -12.51 13.96 17.93
CA GLY A 193 -12.38 15.38 17.65
C GLY A 193 -12.48 15.72 16.16
N LEU A 194 -13.13 14.90 15.34
CA LEU A 194 -13.28 15.09 13.90
C LEU A 194 -14.60 15.78 13.55
N ILE A 195 -14.58 16.61 12.52
CA ILE A 195 -15.80 17.18 11.92
C ILE A 195 -16.42 16.15 10.96
N PHE A 196 -15.58 15.45 10.21
CA PHE A 196 -16.04 14.41 9.31
C PHE A 196 -16.67 13.23 10.06
N ASN A 197 -17.78 12.73 9.50
CA ASN A 197 -18.52 11.63 10.11
C ASN A 197 -17.83 10.27 9.88
N VAL A 198 -17.18 9.74 10.92
CA VAL A 198 -16.46 8.45 10.88
C VAL A 198 -17.39 7.30 10.48
N GLY A 199 -18.66 7.35 10.87
CA GLY A 199 -19.67 6.36 10.48
C GLY A 199 -19.99 6.39 8.98
N LYS A 200 -20.07 7.57 8.36
CA LYS A 200 -20.22 7.71 6.90
C LYS A 200 -19.02 7.13 6.17
N PHE A 201 -17.81 7.41 6.64
CA PHE A 201 -16.58 6.82 6.09
C PHE A 201 -16.57 5.31 6.23
N PHE A 202 -16.90 4.77 7.41
CA PHE A 202 -16.99 3.32 7.61
C PHE A 202 -18.01 2.69 6.66
N LYS A 203 -19.22 3.24 6.58
CA LYS A 203 -20.26 2.76 5.66
C LYS A 203 -19.81 2.84 4.21
N TRP A 204 -19.23 3.96 3.79
CA TRP A 204 -18.72 4.14 2.44
C TRP A 204 -17.62 3.14 2.09
N MET A 205 -16.71 2.83 3.02
CA MET A 205 -15.68 1.81 2.81
C MET A 205 -16.29 0.41 2.62
N VAL A 206 -17.35 0.08 3.38
CA VAL A 206 -18.09 -1.19 3.25
C VAL A 206 -18.80 -1.25 1.90
N ASP A 207 -19.57 -0.21 1.57
CA ASP A 207 -20.34 -0.12 0.33
C ASP A 207 -19.42 -0.13 -0.90
N SER A 208 -18.25 0.51 -0.81
CA SER A 208 -17.20 0.52 -1.86
C SER A 208 -16.34 -0.75 -1.89
N ARG A 209 -16.60 -1.72 -0.99
CA ARG A 209 -15.88 -3.00 -0.87
C ARG A 209 -14.37 -2.84 -0.76
N VAL A 210 -13.91 -1.88 0.05
CA VAL A 210 -12.47 -1.66 0.30
C VAL A 210 -11.82 -2.93 0.84
N ALA A 211 -12.49 -3.68 1.71
CA ALA A 211 -12.08 -5.02 2.12
C ALA A 211 -13.28 -5.82 2.59
N VAL A 212 -13.14 -7.14 2.71
CA VAL A 212 -14.17 -8.02 3.29
C VAL A 212 -14.46 -7.61 4.73
N ARG A 213 -13.42 -7.25 5.49
CA ARG A 213 -13.57 -6.67 6.84
C ARG A 213 -12.90 -5.31 6.94
N ILE A 214 -13.58 -4.37 7.59
CA ILE A 214 -13.05 -3.02 7.85
C ILE A 214 -13.00 -2.81 9.36
N HIS A 215 -11.82 -2.53 9.87
CA HIS A 215 -11.63 -2.17 11.27
C HIS A 215 -12.07 -0.73 11.52
N GLU A 216 -12.63 -0.41 12.68
CA GLU A 216 -13.08 0.96 12.96
C GLU A 216 -11.95 1.99 12.94
N HIS A 217 -10.75 1.62 13.42
CA HIS A 217 -9.55 2.45 13.30
C HIS A 217 -9.19 2.80 11.84
N ALA A 218 -9.53 1.94 10.86
CA ALA A 218 -9.32 2.24 9.45
C ALA A 218 -10.21 3.40 8.99
N ALA A 219 -11.49 3.39 9.41
CA ALA A 219 -12.42 4.48 9.13
C ALA A 219 -12.05 5.79 9.85
N ILE A 220 -11.55 5.71 11.08
CA ILE A 220 -11.02 6.89 11.81
C ILE A 220 -9.82 7.47 11.06
N TYR A 221 -8.87 6.62 10.64
CA TYR A 221 -7.71 7.05 9.87
C TYR A 221 -8.11 7.69 8.54
N LEU A 222 -9.00 7.06 7.78
CA LEU A 222 -9.42 7.58 6.49
C LEU A 222 -10.16 8.93 6.64
N ALA A 223 -11.07 9.05 7.61
CA ALA A 223 -11.80 10.29 7.87
C ALA A 223 -10.85 11.42 8.28
N ALA A 224 -9.92 11.16 9.22
CA ALA A 224 -8.96 12.14 9.70
C ALA A 224 -7.97 12.57 8.60
N CYS A 225 -7.48 11.62 7.80
CA CYS A 225 -6.60 11.91 6.66
C CYS A 225 -7.31 12.77 5.62
N MET A 226 -8.58 12.47 5.28
CA MET A 226 -9.33 13.29 4.31
C MET A 226 -9.62 14.68 4.86
N GLU A 227 -10.01 14.82 6.13
CA GLU A 227 -10.21 16.13 6.78
C GLU A 227 -8.91 16.96 6.77
N SER A 228 -7.75 16.32 7.00
CA SER A 228 -6.44 16.97 6.92
C SER A 228 -6.04 17.33 5.50
N LEU A 229 -6.34 16.47 4.53
CA LEU A 229 -6.03 16.69 3.12
C LEU A 229 -6.77 17.91 2.58
N PHE A 230 -8.05 18.08 2.92
CA PHE A 230 -8.80 19.28 2.55
C PHE A 230 -8.12 20.56 3.06
N ARG A 231 -7.71 20.57 4.33
CA ARG A 231 -6.99 21.71 4.93
C ARG A 231 -5.63 21.95 4.26
N GLU A 232 -4.86 20.91 4.00
CA GLU A 232 -3.53 21.01 3.37
C GLU A 232 -3.61 21.55 1.94
N VAL A 233 -4.50 21.00 1.11
CA VAL A 233 -4.72 21.48 -0.26
C VAL A 233 -5.19 22.93 -0.25
N TYR A 234 -6.13 23.28 0.64
CA TYR A 234 -6.64 24.64 0.74
C TYR A 234 -5.58 25.65 1.20
N ALA A 235 -4.78 25.28 2.21
CA ALA A 235 -3.68 26.11 2.69
C ALA A 235 -2.64 26.36 1.60
N ARG A 236 -2.30 25.35 0.80
CA ARG A 236 -1.38 25.48 -0.34
C ARG A 236 -1.91 26.40 -1.43
N VAL A 237 -3.19 26.28 -1.75
CA VAL A 237 -3.87 27.18 -2.70
C VAL A 237 -3.77 28.63 -2.22
N LEU A 238 -4.04 28.89 -0.94
CA LEU A 238 -3.97 30.25 -0.39
C LEU A 238 -2.54 30.81 -0.31
N ARG A 239 -1.52 29.96 -0.16
CA ARG A 239 -0.10 30.37 -0.21
C ARG A 239 0.37 30.69 -1.62
N ASN A 240 -0.08 29.93 -2.61
CA ASN A 240 0.39 30.01 -4.00
C ASN A 240 -0.45 30.96 -4.87
N ALA A 241 -1.70 31.21 -4.50
CA ALA A 241 -2.56 32.15 -5.19
C ALA A 241 -2.05 33.58 -5.00
N LEU A 242 -1.76 34.27 -6.10
CA LEU A 242 -1.62 35.73 -6.14
C LEU A 242 -3.02 36.35 -5.95
N LEU A 243 -3.52 36.32 -4.72
CA LEU A 243 -4.87 36.73 -4.41
C LEU A 243 -5.00 38.25 -4.56
N GLU A 244 -5.75 38.68 -5.58
CA GLU A 244 -6.25 40.05 -5.63
C GLU A 244 -7.16 40.27 -4.41
N ARG A 245 -6.86 41.35 -3.66
CA ARG A 245 -7.61 41.71 -2.45
C ARG A 245 -8.65 42.74 -2.83
N ASP A 246 -9.91 42.37 -2.79
CA ASP A 246 -11.02 43.31 -2.89
C ASP A 246 -11.48 43.64 -1.46
N ASN A 247 -11.32 44.89 -1.03
CA ASN A 247 -11.57 45.33 0.35
C ASN A 247 -10.84 44.53 1.46
N GLY A 248 -9.70 43.91 1.13
CA GLY A 248 -8.90 43.13 2.08
C GLY A 248 -9.28 41.65 2.20
N ILE A 249 -10.35 41.21 1.52
CA ILE A 249 -10.76 39.80 1.44
C ILE A 249 -10.17 39.21 0.15
N PRO A 250 -9.44 38.08 0.22
CA PRO A 250 -8.96 37.41 -0.99
C PRO A 250 -10.14 36.88 -1.81
N LYS A 251 -10.25 37.31 -3.06
CA LYS A 251 -11.29 36.81 -3.97
C LYS A 251 -10.84 35.47 -4.54
N LEU A 252 -11.33 34.38 -3.94
CA LEU A 252 -11.01 33.03 -4.38
C LEU A 252 -12.01 32.57 -5.45
N THR A 253 -11.52 32.23 -6.64
CA THR A 253 -12.33 31.66 -7.73
C THR A 253 -11.86 30.24 -8.06
N VAL A 254 -12.65 29.51 -8.86
CA VAL A 254 -12.30 28.18 -9.33
C VAL A 254 -11.03 28.21 -10.20
N GLU A 255 -10.84 29.26 -11.02
CA GLU A 255 -9.65 29.40 -11.86
C GLU A 255 -8.37 29.55 -11.02
N ILE A 256 -8.42 30.35 -9.95
CA ILE A 256 -7.30 30.53 -9.02
C ILE A 256 -6.98 29.22 -8.30
N LEU A 257 -8.01 28.48 -7.88
CA LEU A 257 -7.85 27.16 -7.27
C LEU A 257 -7.09 26.21 -8.22
N GLU A 258 -7.54 26.12 -9.47
CA GLU A 258 -6.92 25.23 -10.47
C GLU A 258 -5.51 25.67 -10.84
N GLN A 259 -5.27 26.97 -11.02
CA GLN A 259 -3.94 27.49 -11.33
C GLN A 259 -2.96 27.21 -10.19
N ALA A 260 -3.37 27.42 -8.94
CA ALA A 260 -2.52 27.14 -7.78
C ALA A 260 -2.21 25.64 -7.64
N ILE A 261 -3.19 24.77 -7.87
CA ILE A 261 -2.99 23.32 -7.88
C ILE A 261 -2.08 22.90 -9.03
N ASN A 262 -2.25 23.45 -10.24
CA ASN A 262 -1.42 23.14 -11.41
C ASN A 262 0.06 23.50 -11.20
N GLY A 263 0.34 24.52 -10.40
CA GLY A 263 1.70 24.90 -10.01
C GLY A 263 2.31 24.08 -8.87
N ASP A 264 1.51 23.32 -8.12
CA ASP A 264 1.98 22.55 -6.95
C ASP A 264 2.23 21.08 -7.32
N ALA A 265 3.50 20.71 -7.46
CA ALA A 265 3.91 19.37 -7.85
C ALA A 265 3.60 18.27 -6.81
N GLU A 266 3.32 18.63 -5.55
CA GLU A 266 2.99 17.67 -4.50
C GLU A 266 1.52 17.25 -4.54
N VAL A 267 0.63 18.15 -4.97
CA VAL A 267 -0.81 17.92 -5.00
C VAL A 267 -1.32 17.63 -6.41
N TRP A 268 -0.79 18.31 -7.43
CA TRP A 268 -1.32 18.29 -8.80
C TRP A 268 -1.57 16.87 -9.33
N GLY A 269 -0.55 16.01 -9.25
CA GLY A 269 -0.61 14.68 -9.83
C GLY A 269 -1.60 13.74 -9.12
N SER A 270 -1.78 13.91 -7.81
CA SER A 270 -2.70 13.12 -6.99
C SER A 270 -4.18 13.42 -7.28
N VAL A 271 -4.49 14.61 -7.81
CA VAL A 271 -5.87 15.05 -8.11
C VAL A 271 -6.26 14.88 -9.58
N GLN A 272 -5.37 14.34 -10.42
CA GLN A 272 -5.66 14.10 -11.83
C GLN A 272 -6.74 13.02 -12.02
N PRO A 273 -7.37 12.91 -13.20
CA PRO A 273 -8.38 11.87 -13.45
C PRO A 273 -7.77 10.52 -13.87
N TRP A 274 -6.45 10.39 -14.01
CA TRP A 274 -5.81 9.20 -14.59
C TRP A 274 -5.60 8.05 -13.58
N GLN A 275 -5.64 6.80 -14.03
CA GLN A 275 -5.39 5.64 -13.15
C GLN A 275 -3.93 5.58 -12.68
N HIS A 276 -2.98 5.88 -13.56
CA HIS A 276 -1.58 6.02 -13.16
C HIS A 276 -1.41 7.23 -12.25
N LEU A 277 -0.51 7.12 -11.29
CA LEU A 277 -0.20 8.16 -10.34
C LEU A 277 0.92 9.03 -10.90
N ILE A 278 0.62 10.32 -11.05
CA ILE A 278 1.63 11.32 -11.40
C ILE A 278 2.20 11.88 -10.10
N CYS A 279 3.52 11.86 -9.94
CA CYS A 279 4.20 12.40 -8.76
C CYS A 279 5.44 13.21 -9.14
N GLY A 280 5.81 14.14 -8.27
CA GLY A 280 7.08 14.86 -8.35
C GLY A 280 7.19 15.87 -9.49
N LYS A 281 6.07 16.25 -10.12
CA LYS A 281 6.04 17.25 -11.20
C LYS A 281 4.78 18.11 -11.18
N SER A 282 4.88 19.34 -11.66
CA SER A 282 3.74 20.25 -11.89
C SER A 282 3.05 19.99 -13.24
N ALA A 283 1.96 20.70 -13.50
CA ALA A 283 1.25 20.65 -14.79
C ALA A 283 2.13 21.04 -15.99
N SER A 284 3.14 21.90 -15.77
CA SER A 284 4.11 22.30 -16.80
C SER A 284 5.25 21.30 -16.99
N GLY A 285 5.22 20.16 -16.30
CA GLY A 285 6.27 19.13 -16.38
C GLY A 285 7.53 19.43 -15.56
N VAL A 286 7.55 20.52 -14.79
CA VAL A 286 8.69 20.89 -13.94
C VAL A 286 8.78 19.92 -12.77
N LEU A 287 9.91 19.24 -12.64
CA LEU A 287 10.19 18.37 -11.50
C LEU A 287 10.53 19.19 -10.26
N SER A 288 10.03 18.77 -9.10
CA SER A 288 10.38 19.41 -7.82
C SER A 288 10.33 18.44 -6.67
N LEU A 289 11.16 18.69 -5.65
CA LEU A 289 11.14 17.96 -4.40
C LEU A 289 10.11 18.55 -3.42
N PRO A 290 9.54 17.74 -2.52
CA PRO A 290 8.70 18.20 -1.41
C PRO A 290 9.33 19.36 -0.62
N GLU A 291 8.53 20.30 -0.12
CA GLU A 291 9.04 21.49 0.59
C GLU A 291 10.00 21.14 1.75
N GLY A 292 9.73 20.07 2.50
CA GLY A 292 10.60 19.58 3.58
C GLY A 292 11.90 18.90 3.14
N LEU A 293 12.09 18.70 1.84
CA LEU A 293 13.31 18.19 1.20
C LEU A 293 14.04 19.25 0.38
N THR A 294 13.43 20.43 0.17
CA THR A 294 14.11 21.58 -0.45
C THR A 294 15.09 22.19 0.55
N VAL A 295 16.32 21.67 0.55
CA VAL A 295 17.32 21.97 1.60
C VAL A 295 17.82 23.42 1.56
N HIS A 296 17.42 24.18 0.53
CA HIS A 296 17.72 25.60 0.40
C HIS A 296 16.95 26.53 1.37
N ARG A 297 15.76 26.14 1.85
CA ARG A 297 14.92 27.04 2.69
C ARG A 297 15.30 27.02 4.17
N GLU A 298 15.80 25.89 4.69
CA GLU A 298 16.23 25.77 6.08
C GLU A 298 17.42 26.69 6.40
N GLN A 299 18.36 26.91 5.46
CA GLN A 299 19.48 27.85 5.65
C GLN A 299 19.03 29.33 5.72
N GLN A 300 17.95 29.71 5.03
CA GLN A 300 17.40 31.07 5.11
C GLN A 300 16.65 31.30 6.43
N GLN A 301 15.97 30.29 6.98
CA GLN A 301 15.32 30.37 8.29
C GLN A 301 16.29 30.24 9.47
N HIS A 302 17.39 29.48 9.35
CA HIS A 302 18.45 29.41 10.38
C HIS A 302 19.28 30.69 10.54
N ARG A 303 19.24 31.62 9.57
CA ARG A 303 19.75 32.97 9.78
C ARG A 303 18.87 33.82 10.71
N ALA A 304 17.66 33.36 11.06
CA ALA A 304 16.69 34.10 11.87
C ALA A 304 16.38 33.48 13.25
N GLY A 305 16.94 32.32 13.62
CA GLY A 305 16.66 31.69 14.93
C GLY A 305 17.69 30.65 15.38
N LYS A 306 18.13 30.74 16.63
CA LYS A 306 19.21 29.96 17.26
C LYS A 306 18.90 28.46 17.42
N CYS A 307 19.95 27.67 17.14
CA CYS A 307 20.36 26.37 17.72
C CYS A 307 19.67 25.08 17.25
N GLY A 308 20.50 24.19 16.66
CA GLY A 308 20.28 22.76 16.50
C GLY A 308 21.47 22.13 15.77
N GLU A 309 22.23 21.25 16.43
CA GLU A 309 23.31 20.46 15.80
C GLU A 309 22.70 19.49 14.76
N GLY A 310 22.67 19.91 13.50
CA GLY A 310 22.39 19.07 12.34
C GLY A 310 23.57 19.12 11.38
N ASN A 311 23.83 18.01 10.67
CA ASN A 311 24.90 17.92 9.67
C ASN A 311 24.80 19.10 8.68
N SER A 312 25.76 20.03 8.78
CA SER A 312 25.85 21.18 7.89
C SER A 312 26.33 20.72 6.51
N TYR A 313 25.41 20.39 5.60
CA TYR A 313 25.76 20.13 4.20
C TYR A 313 26.24 21.41 3.51
N SER A 314 27.25 21.27 2.65
CA SER A 314 27.68 22.34 1.75
C SER A 314 26.64 22.56 0.64
N GLN A 315 26.56 23.78 0.08
CA GLN A 315 25.61 24.07 -1.02
C GLN A 315 25.82 23.17 -2.25
N THR A 316 27.05 22.72 -2.49
CA THR A 316 27.39 21.78 -3.56
C THR A 316 26.86 20.38 -3.30
N GLU A 317 26.94 19.89 -2.05
CA GLU A 317 26.35 18.60 -1.67
C GLU A 317 24.83 18.65 -1.79
N LEU A 318 24.19 19.74 -1.36
CA LEU A 318 22.73 19.90 -1.48
C LEU A 318 22.26 19.82 -2.93
N ARG A 319 22.90 20.53 -3.85
CA ARG A 319 22.57 20.44 -5.28
C ARG A 319 22.78 19.04 -5.85
N SER A 320 23.86 18.35 -5.44
CA SER A 320 24.12 16.98 -5.84
C SER A 320 23.03 16.01 -5.37
N ILE A 321 22.54 16.21 -4.14
CA ILE A 321 21.42 15.43 -3.58
C ILE A 321 20.12 15.72 -4.33
N GLU A 322 19.85 16.99 -4.61
CA GLU A 322 18.66 17.38 -5.39
C GLU A 322 18.69 16.76 -6.78
N GLN A 323 19.83 16.82 -7.48
CA GLN A 323 20.02 16.17 -8.78
C GLN A 323 19.86 14.65 -8.69
N CYS A 324 20.39 14.03 -7.63
CA CYS A 324 20.25 12.60 -7.36
C CYS A 324 18.77 12.19 -7.21
N LEU A 325 18.02 12.91 -6.37
CA LEU A 325 16.61 12.62 -6.09
C LEU A 325 15.70 12.89 -7.30
N LEU A 326 16.05 13.87 -8.13
CA LEU A 326 15.31 14.25 -9.34
C LEU A 326 15.71 13.46 -10.59
N ALA A 327 16.67 12.54 -10.50
CA ALA A 327 17.08 11.69 -11.62
C ALA A 327 15.89 10.85 -12.13
N THR A 328 15.58 10.96 -13.43
CA THR A 328 14.47 10.22 -14.05
C THR A 328 14.93 9.04 -14.89
N ARG A 329 16.21 9.02 -15.29
CA ARG A 329 16.81 7.96 -16.10
C ARG A 329 18.21 7.62 -15.60
N VAL A 330 18.65 6.41 -15.89
CA VAL A 330 20.00 5.92 -15.58
C VAL A 330 20.61 5.22 -16.78
N GLY A 331 21.93 5.26 -16.85
CA GLY A 331 22.71 4.61 -17.89
C GLY A 331 23.28 3.25 -17.48
N SER A 332 23.50 3.02 -16.19
CA SER A 332 24.07 1.75 -15.71
C SER A 332 23.54 1.32 -14.35
N ILE A 333 23.68 0.03 -14.04
CA ILE A 333 23.31 -0.53 -12.74
C ILE A 333 24.20 0.04 -11.62
N SER A 334 25.49 0.27 -11.89
CA SER A 334 26.42 0.85 -10.92
C SER A 334 26.04 2.29 -10.56
N GLU A 335 25.72 3.10 -11.56
CA GLU A 335 25.20 4.46 -11.39
C GLU A 335 23.90 4.47 -10.57
N LEU A 336 22.94 3.60 -10.92
CA LEU A 336 21.68 3.51 -10.18
C LEU A 336 21.91 3.08 -8.72
N SER A 337 22.78 2.09 -8.50
CA SER A 337 23.12 1.62 -7.15
C SER A 337 23.68 2.74 -6.27
N ASP A 338 24.55 3.57 -6.84
CA ASP A 338 25.13 4.75 -6.18
C ASP A 338 24.07 5.84 -5.91
N LEU A 339 23.22 6.14 -6.89
CA LEU A 339 22.09 7.07 -6.72
C LEU A 339 21.12 6.63 -5.62
N VAL A 340 20.69 5.36 -5.63
CA VAL A 340 19.81 4.79 -4.60
C VAL A 340 20.48 4.84 -3.23
N SER A 341 21.77 4.51 -3.14
CA SER A 341 22.52 4.56 -1.88
C SER A 341 22.58 5.98 -1.31
N ARG A 342 22.86 6.99 -2.14
CA ARG A 342 22.81 8.40 -1.72
C ARG A 342 21.41 8.82 -1.31
N ALA A 343 20.40 8.54 -2.12
CA ALA A 343 19.01 8.88 -1.83
C ALA A 343 18.57 8.28 -0.49
N MET A 344 18.84 7.00 -0.25
CA MET A 344 18.51 6.32 1.01
C MET A 344 19.25 6.96 2.21
N HIS A 345 20.53 7.29 2.06
CA HIS A 345 21.30 7.96 3.12
C HIS A 345 20.66 9.30 3.54
N HIS A 346 20.11 10.07 2.60
CA HIS A 346 19.46 11.35 2.90
C HIS A 346 18.04 11.22 3.43
N LEU A 347 17.25 10.28 2.89
CA LEU A 347 15.86 10.15 3.25
C LEU A 347 15.66 9.41 4.59
N GLN A 348 16.54 8.47 4.91
CA GLN A 348 16.39 7.59 6.08
C GLN A 348 16.28 8.29 7.44
N PRO A 349 17.04 9.35 7.75
CA PRO A 349 16.84 10.13 8.97
C PRO A 349 15.45 10.77 9.07
N LEU A 350 14.82 11.10 7.94
CA LEU A 350 13.48 11.70 7.90
C LEU A 350 12.39 10.66 8.19
N TYR A 351 12.60 9.42 7.78
CA TYR A 351 11.77 8.28 8.20
C TYR A 351 11.91 8.01 9.72
N MET A 352 13.11 8.18 10.29
CA MET A 352 13.40 7.89 11.70
C MET A 352 12.90 8.96 12.69
N LYS A 353 12.81 10.23 12.28
CA LYS A 353 12.28 11.32 13.13
C LYS A 353 10.76 11.26 13.33
N ASN A 354 10.08 10.28 12.75
CA ASN A 354 8.63 10.14 12.86
C ASN A 354 8.26 9.53 14.24
N PRO A 355 7.52 10.24 15.10
CA PRO A 355 7.17 9.76 16.45
C PRO A 355 6.00 8.78 16.40
N SER A 356 6.04 7.79 15.52
CA SER A 356 5.12 6.66 15.54
C SER A 356 5.76 5.53 16.33
N ASN A 357 5.80 5.65 17.67
CA ASN A 357 5.70 4.54 18.61
C ASN A 357 5.83 5.03 20.06
N GLY A 358 4.73 4.95 20.79
CA GLY A 358 4.76 4.92 22.25
C GLY A 358 5.33 3.59 22.71
N THR A 359 6.63 3.58 22.99
CA THR A 359 7.37 2.85 24.06
C THR A 359 8.84 2.87 23.67
N PRO A 360 9.76 3.28 24.57
CA PRO A 360 11.19 3.22 24.32
C PRO A 360 11.66 1.78 24.48
N LEU A 361 11.34 0.91 23.51
CA LEU A 361 12.14 -0.30 23.32
C LEU A 361 13.45 0.14 22.68
N HIS A 362 14.57 -0.28 23.24
CA HIS A 362 15.92 -0.11 22.69
C HIS A 362 16.03 -0.69 21.26
N HIS A 363 15.50 0.02 20.26
CA HIS A 363 15.64 -0.31 18.86
C HIS A 363 16.94 0.32 18.38
N LYS A 364 18.00 -0.48 18.24
CA LYS A 364 19.13 -0.09 17.40
C LYS A 364 18.57 0.21 16.01
N SER A 365 18.73 1.44 15.56
CA SER A 365 18.36 1.96 14.23
C SER A 365 18.56 0.91 13.14
N CYS A 366 17.45 0.39 12.58
CA CYS A 366 17.50 -0.63 11.54
C CYS A 366 17.27 0.05 10.19
N MET A 367 18.32 0.12 9.39
CA MET A 367 18.30 0.78 8.08
C MET A 367 17.65 -0.15 7.04
N ILE A 368 16.70 0.39 6.26
CA ILE A 368 16.14 -0.29 5.08
C ILE A 368 17.23 -0.38 4.01
N HIS A 369 17.48 -1.58 3.49
CA HIS A 369 18.45 -1.87 2.43
C HIS A 369 17.77 -2.30 1.14
N TRP A 370 18.42 -2.12 -0.01
CA TRP A 370 17.91 -2.59 -1.30
C TRP A 370 18.57 -3.91 -1.69
N ALA A 371 17.79 -4.92 -2.03
CA ALA A 371 18.30 -6.17 -2.56
C ALA A 371 18.87 -5.94 -3.99
N PRO A 372 19.92 -6.68 -4.40
CA PRO A 372 20.46 -6.56 -5.77
C PRO A 372 19.38 -6.70 -6.84
N GLU A 373 18.46 -7.66 -6.68
CA GLU A 373 17.34 -7.93 -7.59
C GLU A 373 16.37 -6.74 -7.69
N ALA A 374 16.20 -5.97 -6.62
CA ALA A 374 15.41 -4.74 -6.62
C ALA A 374 16.09 -3.66 -7.47
N ILE A 375 17.42 -3.51 -7.34
CA ILE A 375 18.20 -2.56 -8.14
C ILE A 375 18.17 -2.95 -9.63
N TYR A 376 18.30 -4.24 -9.97
CA TYR A 376 18.15 -4.70 -11.36
C TYR A 376 16.76 -4.39 -11.92
N THR A 377 15.71 -4.64 -11.12
CA THR A 377 14.32 -4.37 -11.53
C THR A 377 14.07 -2.87 -11.72
N LEU A 378 14.60 -2.03 -10.83
CA LEU A 378 14.48 -0.58 -10.95
C LEU A 378 15.27 -0.06 -12.16
N CYS A 379 16.46 -0.61 -12.41
CA CYS A 379 17.25 -0.29 -13.59
C CYS A 379 16.47 -0.58 -14.86
N TYR A 380 15.81 -1.74 -14.96
CA TYR A 380 14.94 -2.06 -16.10
C TYR A 380 13.89 -0.96 -16.39
N PHE A 381 13.23 -0.43 -15.36
CA PHE A 381 12.23 0.63 -15.53
C PHE A 381 12.85 2.01 -15.82
N MET A 382 13.99 2.35 -15.23
CA MET A 382 14.66 3.65 -15.41
C MET A 382 15.65 3.71 -16.58
N HIS A 383 15.98 2.59 -17.23
CA HIS A 383 16.97 2.52 -18.30
C HIS A 383 16.51 3.23 -19.57
N CYS A 384 17.45 3.91 -20.24
CA CYS A 384 17.27 4.51 -21.55
C CYS A 384 17.31 3.44 -22.66
N PRO A 385 16.26 3.26 -23.48
CA PRO A 385 16.26 2.25 -24.56
C PRO A 385 17.29 2.52 -25.67
N HIS A 386 17.90 3.71 -25.72
CA HIS A 386 18.92 4.09 -26.69
C HIS A 386 20.37 3.77 -26.23
N MET A 387 20.55 3.10 -25.09
CA MET A 387 21.86 2.72 -24.56
C MET A 387 22.02 1.20 -24.56
N GLU A 388 23.02 0.71 -25.30
CA GLU A 388 23.40 -0.71 -25.34
C GLU A 388 23.91 -1.16 -23.96
N TRP A 389 23.46 -2.32 -23.50
CA TRP A 389 23.94 -2.92 -22.25
C TRP A 389 25.42 -3.27 -22.40
N GLU A 390 26.27 -2.86 -21.45
CA GLU A 390 27.71 -3.15 -21.47
C GLU A 390 28.04 -4.65 -21.43
N ASN A 391 27.08 -5.51 -21.07
CA ASN A 391 27.29 -6.95 -20.95
C ASN A 391 26.10 -7.76 -21.54
N PRO A 392 26.26 -8.42 -22.69
CA PRO A 392 25.18 -9.15 -23.36
C PRO A 392 24.70 -10.41 -22.61
N ASN A 393 25.42 -10.83 -21.56
CA ASN A 393 25.06 -11.98 -20.74
C ASN A 393 24.12 -11.63 -19.57
N VAL A 394 23.85 -10.34 -19.34
CA VAL A 394 22.86 -9.83 -18.37
C VAL A 394 21.63 -9.35 -19.15
N GLU A 395 21.10 -10.19 -20.05
CA GLU A 395 19.77 -9.94 -20.63
C GLU A 395 18.73 -10.12 -19.51
N PRO A 396 18.02 -9.06 -19.06
CA PRO A 396 16.78 -9.29 -18.34
C PRO A 396 15.85 -10.09 -19.24
N SER A 397 15.13 -11.06 -18.66
CA SER A 397 14.19 -11.96 -19.35
C SER A 397 13.44 -11.22 -20.45
N LYS A 398 13.62 -11.66 -21.71
CA LYS A 398 13.12 -11.07 -22.96
C LYS A 398 11.67 -10.54 -22.88
N VAL A 399 11.53 -9.35 -22.35
CA VAL A 399 10.40 -8.45 -22.57
C VAL A 399 11.02 -7.22 -23.17
N THR A 400 11.17 -7.24 -24.49
CA THR A 400 11.48 -6.06 -25.28
C THR A 400 10.39 -5.04 -25.01
N LEU A 401 10.71 -4.01 -24.22
CA LEU A 401 9.88 -2.80 -24.18
C LEU A 401 9.80 -2.33 -25.62
N GLN A 402 8.59 -2.29 -26.18
CA GLN A 402 8.39 -1.75 -27.52
C GLN A 402 9.08 -0.38 -27.57
N THR A 403 9.80 -0.16 -28.66
CA THR A 403 10.76 0.92 -28.90
C THR A 403 10.19 2.34 -28.81
N GLU A 404 8.93 2.50 -28.46
CA GLU A 404 8.29 3.78 -28.19
C GLU A 404 7.57 3.68 -26.83
N ARG A 405 8.24 4.13 -25.77
CA ARG A 405 7.53 4.45 -24.52
C ARG A 405 6.69 5.69 -24.82
N PRO A 406 5.40 5.76 -24.45
CA PRO A 406 4.56 6.95 -24.65
C PRO A 406 4.97 8.14 -23.75
N PHE A 407 6.17 8.11 -23.17
CA PHE A 407 6.64 9.03 -22.12
C PHE A 407 7.88 9.79 -22.56
N MET A 408 7.82 11.12 -22.45
CA MET A 408 9.01 11.96 -22.59
C MET A 408 9.74 12.19 -21.26
N VAL A 409 9.10 12.04 -20.08
CA VAL A 409 9.75 12.14 -18.75
C VAL A 409 9.22 11.08 -17.75
N LEU A 410 10.13 10.27 -17.19
CA LEU A 410 9.82 9.26 -16.16
C LEU A 410 9.69 9.89 -14.75
N PRO A 411 9.02 9.23 -13.79
CA PRO A 411 8.99 9.68 -12.39
C PRO A 411 10.43 9.82 -11.82
N PRO A 412 10.70 10.84 -10.99
CA PRO A 412 12.02 11.02 -10.39
C PRO A 412 12.33 9.91 -9.37
N LEU A 413 13.62 9.62 -9.18
CA LEU A 413 14.12 8.54 -8.32
C LEU A 413 13.52 8.57 -6.90
N MET A 414 13.32 9.77 -6.34
CA MET A 414 12.66 9.95 -5.04
C MET A 414 11.30 9.23 -4.96
N GLU A 415 10.49 9.28 -6.02
CA GLU A 415 9.16 8.69 -6.02
C GLU A 415 9.22 7.16 -6.10
N TRP A 416 10.16 6.63 -6.89
CA TRP A 416 10.46 5.20 -6.90
C TRP A 416 10.89 4.69 -5.52
N VAL A 417 11.83 5.41 -4.89
CA VAL A 417 12.33 5.06 -3.56
C VAL A 417 11.21 5.14 -2.53
N ARG A 418 10.43 6.22 -2.52
CA ARG A 418 9.31 6.43 -1.60
C ARG A 418 8.30 5.29 -1.70
N VAL A 419 7.78 5.00 -2.89
CA VAL A 419 6.71 4.00 -3.05
C VAL A 419 7.22 2.59 -2.73
N ALA A 420 8.41 2.22 -3.21
CA ALA A 420 8.99 0.91 -2.94
C ALA A 420 9.26 0.71 -1.44
N VAL A 421 9.84 1.71 -0.76
CA VAL A 421 10.08 1.67 0.69
C VAL A 421 8.77 1.54 1.46
N VAL A 422 7.69 2.22 1.06
CA VAL A 422 6.40 2.09 1.74
C VAL A 422 5.81 0.68 1.58
N HIS A 423 5.96 0.04 0.42
CA HIS A 423 5.57 -1.38 0.26
C HIS A 423 6.41 -2.31 1.16
N THR A 424 7.71 -2.07 1.26
CA THR A 424 8.62 -2.77 2.18
C THR A 424 8.21 -2.56 3.66
N GLU A 425 7.88 -1.33 4.07
CA GLU A 425 7.39 -1.02 5.41
C GLU A 425 6.05 -1.68 5.71
N HIS A 426 5.13 -1.68 4.74
CA HIS A 426 3.79 -2.25 4.89
C HIS A 426 3.85 -3.75 5.23
N ARG A 427 4.74 -4.49 4.55
CA ARG A 427 5.02 -5.90 4.86
C ARG A 427 6.01 -6.10 6.01
N ARG A 428 6.45 -5.02 6.67
CA ARG A 428 7.40 -4.98 7.80
C ARG A 428 8.75 -5.64 7.49
N SER A 429 9.20 -5.48 6.26
CA SER A 429 10.54 -5.88 5.83
C SER A 429 11.53 -4.75 6.03
N PHE A 430 12.81 -5.10 6.14
CA PHE A 430 13.93 -4.16 6.13
C PHE A 430 14.69 -4.18 4.79
N SER A 431 14.22 -4.98 3.83
CA SER A 431 14.82 -5.09 2.50
C SER A 431 13.79 -4.76 1.43
N VAL A 432 14.13 -3.84 0.53
CA VAL A 432 13.37 -3.61 -0.71
C VAL A 432 13.72 -4.74 -1.68
N ASP A 433 12.71 -5.46 -2.16
CA ASP A 433 12.86 -6.56 -3.12
C ASP A 433 12.33 -6.17 -4.53
N SER A 434 12.50 -7.07 -5.49
CA SER A 434 12.04 -6.85 -6.87
C SER A 434 10.53 -6.63 -6.99
N ASP A 435 9.74 -7.17 -6.06
CA ASP A 435 8.29 -7.05 -6.08
C ASP A 435 7.84 -5.69 -5.56
N ASP A 436 8.48 -5.16 -4.51
CA ASP A 436 8.28 -3.79 -4.02
C ASP A 436 8.46 -2.77 -5.17
N VAL A 437 9.47 -2.98 -6.03
CA VAL A 437 9.72 -2.14 -7.23
C VAL A 437 8.66 -2.33 -8.31
N ARG A 438 8.18 -3.56 -8.56
CA ARG A 438 7.11 -3.80 -9.54
C ARG A 438 5.77 -3.19 -9.09
N GLN A 439 5.45 -3.24 -7.79
CA GLN A 439 4.26 -2.57 -7.26
C GLN A 439 4.38 -1.04 -7.42
N ALA A 440 5.56 -0.47 -7.22
CA ALA A 440 5.83 0.94 -7.51
C ALA A 440 5.66 1.26 -9.01
N ALA A 441 6.20 0.41 -9.89
CA ALA A 441 6.08 0.58 -11.34
C ALA A 441 4.62 0.60 -11.81
N ARG A 442 3.77 -0.29 -11.28
CA ARG A 442 2.34 -0.34 -11.58
C ARG A 442 1.62 0.98 -11.28
N LEU A 443 2.03 1.66 -10.20
CA LEU A 443 1.44 2.93 -9.82
C LEU A 443 1.99 4.09 -10.65
N LEU A 444 3.30 4.13 -10.83
CA LEU A 444 4.00 5.28 -11.36
C LEU A 444 4.06 5.29 -12.90
N LEU A 445 3.81 4.16 -13.57
CA LEU A 445 3.87 4.01 -15.02
C LEU A 445 2.52 3.59 -15.61
N LEU A 446 2.19 4.10 -16.79
CA LEU A 446 1.00 3.70 -17.55
C LEU A 446 1.23 2.33 -18.20
N GLY A 447 0.20 1.47 -18.15
CA GLY A 447 0.21 0.18 -18.85
C GLY A 447 1.09 -0.90 -18.22
N VAL A 448 1.71 -0.61 -17.07
CA VAL A 448 2.38 -1.63 -16.27
C VAL A 448 1.36 -2.19 -15.29
N ASP A 449 0.98 -3.45 -15.48
CA ASP A 449 0.20 -4.17 -14.47
C ASP A 449 1.10 -5.08 -13.65
N CYS A 450 0.79 -5.18 -12.37
CA CYS A 450 1.45 -6.06 -11.43
C CYS A 450 0.38 -6.63 -10.52
N GLU A 451 0.26 -7.96 -10.47
CA GLU A 451 -0.69 -8.58 -9.56
C GLU A 451 -0.39 -8.20 -8.11
N PRO A 452 -1.40 -8.12 -7.22
CA PRO A 452 -1.17 -7.99 -5.79
C PRO A 452 -0.18 -9.06 -5.32
N ARG A 453 0.77 -8.68 -4.45
CA ARG A 453 1.75 -9.63 -3.92
C ARG A 453 1.03 -10.85 -3.35
N GLN A 454 1.27 -12.01 -3.97
CA GLN A 454 0.83 -13.29 -3.43
C GLN A 454 1.68 -13.59 -2.20
N LEU A 455 1.07 -14.14 -1.14
CA LEU A 455 1.77 -14.61 0.06
C LEU A 455 2.78 -15.69 -0.33
N ARG A 456 4.03 -15.31 -0.60
CA ARG A 456 5.08 -16.29 -0.86
C ARG A 456 5.67 -16.71 0.46
N THR A 457 5.85 -18.02 0.64
CA THR A 457 6.68 -18.59 1.72
C THR A 457 8.09 -17.98 1.72
N ASP A 458 8.57 -17.50 0.57
CA ASP A 458 9.84 -16.79 0.40
C ASP A 458 9.86 -15.33 0.91
N ASP A 459 8.73 -14.72 1.29
CA ASP A 459 8.70 -13.38 1.90
C ASP A 459 9.23 -13.36 3.35
N CYS A 460 9.65 -14.52 3.87
CA CYS A 460 10.21 -14.70 5.22
C CYS A 460 11.68 -14.30 5.34
N PHE A 461 12.33 -13.84 4.28
CA PHE A 461 13.68 -13.30 4.38
C PHE A 461 13.65 -11.86 4.89
N CYS A 462 13.79 -11.71 6.21
CA CYS A 462 14.18 -10.45 6.81
C CYS A 462 15.65 -10.48 7.23
N ALA A 463 16.33 -9.41 6.80
CA ALA A 463 17.62 -8.87 7.20
C ALA A 463 18.58 -9.88 7.82
N SER A 464 19.71 -10.08 7.14
CA SER A 464 20.94 -10.32 7.87
C SER A 464 21.09 -9.19 8.90
N ARG A 465 20.58 -9.41 10.12
CA ARG A 465 21.27 -8.92 11.30
C ARG A 465 22.72 -9.36 11.10
N LYS A 466 23.68 -8.67 11.71
CA LYS A 466 25.00 -9.29 11.93
C LYS A 466 24.80 -10.49 12.88
N LEU A 467 24.17 -11.53 12.36
CA LEU A 467 24.09 -12.85 12.93
C LEU A 467 25.53 -13.33 12.94
N ASP A 468 25.95 -13.88 14.07
CA ASP A 468 27.14 -14.71 14.05
C ASP A 468 26.91 -15.91 13.11
N ALA A 469 28.00 -16.55 12.71
CA ALA A 469 27.95 -17.67 11.76
C ALA A 469 26.96 -18.76 12.22
N ALA A 470 26.89 -19.01 13.53
CA ALA A 470 25.98 -20.00 14.12
C ALA A 470 24.50 -19.63 13.96
N SER A 471 24.13 -18.36 14.22
CA SER A 471 22.74 -17.92 14.07
C SER A 471 22.32 -17.84 12.59
N ALA A 472 23.26 -17.50 11.70
CA ALA A 472 23.01 -17.51 10.26
C ALA A 472 22.78 -18.93 9.72
N GLU A 473 23.57 -19.89 10.18
CA GLU A 473 23.40 -21.31 9.86
C GLU A 473 22.07 -21.85 10.39
N ALA A 474 21.72 -21.59 11.65
CA ALA A 474 20.45 -22.00 12.23
C ALA A 474 19.25 -21.45 11.46
N LYS A 475 19.29 -20.17 11.06
CA LYS A 475 18.25 -19.54 10.24
C LYS A 475 18.16 -20.17 8.85
N PHE A 476 19.29 -20.43 8.21
CA PHE A 476 19.34 -21.11 6.91
C PHE A 476 18.73 -22.52 6.97
N LEU A 477 19.06 -23.31 8.00
CA LEU A 477 18.50 -24.66 8.18
C LEU A 477 16.99 -24.61 8.46
N GLN A 478 16.53 -23.62 9.25
CA GLN A 478 15.11 -23.39 9.47
C GLN A 478 14.40 -23.05 8.15
N ASP A 479 14.89 -22.08 7.38
CA ASP A 479 14.31 -21.67 6.10
C ASP A 479 14.27 -22.84 5.09
N LEU A 480 15.34 -23.63 5.04
CA LEU A 480 15.42 -24.82 4.22
C LEU A 480 14.38 -25.85 4.64
N GLY A 481 14.25 -26.13 5.94
CA GLY A 481 13.24 -27.03 6.48
C GLY A 481 11.81 -26.60 6.12
N PHE A 482 11.50 -25.30 6.24
CA PHE A 482 10.21 -24.74 5.83
C PHE A 482 9.94 -24.92 4.33
N ARG A 483 10.93 -24.66 3.46
CA ARG A 483 10.79 -24.88 2.01
C ARG A 483 10.57 -26.35 1.67
N MET A 484 11.26 -27.25 2.37
CA MET A 484 11.11 -28.69 2.19
C MET A 484 9.71 -29.17 2.56
N LEU A 485 9.11 -28.64 3.63
CA LEU A 485 7.71 -28.94 3.94
C LEU A 485 6.76 -28.29 2.92
N SER A 486 7.05 -27.07 2.48
CA SER A 486 6.19 -26.29 1.57
C SER A 486 6.16 -26.79 0.13
N CYS A 487 6.99 -27.78 -0.23
CA CYS A 487 7.00 -28.35 -1.58
C CYS A 487 6.04 -29.54 -1.77
N GLY A 488 5.29 -29.95 -0.74
CA GLY A 488 4.26 -30.99 -0.84
C GLY A 488 4.80 -32.42 -0.95
N ARG A 489 6.11 -32.60 -0.82
CA ARG A 489 6.79 -33.89 -0.96
C ARG A 489 6.90 -34.61 0.38
N THR A 490 6.14 -35.69 0.55
CA THR A 490 6.10 -36.51 1.78
C THR A 490 7.46 -37.13 2.14
N ASP A 491 8.29 -37.43 1.14
CA ASP A 491 9.64 -38.00 1.30
C ASP A 491 10.60 -37.03 2.02
N LEU A 492 10.38 -35.71 1.89
CA LEU A 492 11.23 -34.72 2.53
C LEU A 492 10.87 -34.44 3.98
N VAL A 493 9.68 -34.83 4.45
CA VAL A 493 9.15 -34.46 5.77
C VAL A 493 10.11 -34.85 6.89
N LYS A 494 10.65 -36.08 6.86
CA LYS A 494 11.61 -36.55 7.87
C LYS A 494 12.88 -35.71 7.90
N GLN A 495 13.40 -35.36 6.72
CA GLN A 495 14.61 -34.54 6.63
C GLN A 495 14.32 -33.11 7.08
N ALA A 496 13.18 -32.55 6.73
CA ALA A 496 12.76 -31.23 7.17
C ALA A 496 12.57 -31.14 8.69
N VAL A 497 11.94 -32.13 9.32
CA VAL A 497 11.78 -32.23 10.78
C VAL A 497 13.15 -32.22 11.47
N ASN A 498 14.13 -32.96 10.94
CA ASN A 498 15.48 -32.98 11.50
C ASN A 498 16.17 -31.60 11.40
N LEU A 499 15.94 -30.85 10.32
CA LEU A 499 16.48 -29.49 10.13
C LEU A 499 15.81 -28.46 11.04
N LEU A 500 14.52 -28.64 11.32
CA LEU A 500 13.70 -27.72 12.12
C LEU A 500 13.89 -27.86 13.63
N GLY A 501 14.67 -28.86 14.07
CA GLY A 501 15.05 -29.04 15.47
C GLY A 501 13.95 -29.68 16.32
N PRO A 502 13.92 -29.41 17.64
CA PRO A 502 13.07 -30.14 18.59
C PRO A 502 11.56 -29.94 18.35
N ASP A 503 11.16 -28.78 17.86
CA ASP A 503 9.75 -28.48 17.56
C ASP A 503 9.31 -29.09 16.20
N GLY A 504 10.27 -29.52 15.38
CA GLY A 504 10.05 -30.29 14.16
C GLY A 504 9.03 -29.67 13.21
N ILE A 505 7.93 -30.39 12.96
CA ILE A 505 6.87 -29.95 12.05
C ILE A 505 6.03 -28.78 12.59
N ASN A 506 6.11 -28.54 13.91
CA ASN A 506 5.42 -27.45 14.60
C ASN A 506 6.33 -26.25 14.84
N SER A 507 7.57 -26.28 14.34
CA SER A 507 8.47 -25.14 14.39
C SER A 507 7.80 -23.90 13.79
N MET A 508 7.94 -22.78 14.47
CA MET A 508 7.38 -21.50 14.05
C MET A 508 8.49 -20.63 13.43
N ASN A 509 8.14 -19.88 12.39
CA ASN A 509 9.05 -18.90 11.81
C ASN A 509 9.07 -17.58 12.60
N GLU A 510 9.77 -16.56 12.10
CA GLU A 510 9.84 -15.24 12.73
C GLU A 510 8.47 -14.52 12.87
N GLN A 511 7.49 -14.90 12.05
CA GLN A 511 6.11 -14.40 12.08
C GLN A 511 5.23 -15.20 13.05
N GLY A 512 5.78 -16.21 13.73
CA GLY A 512 5.03 -17.11 14.61
C GLY A 512 4.15 -18.12 13.87
N MET A 513 4.36 -18.31 12.56
CA MET A 513 3.56 -19.17 11.70
C MET A 513 4.17 -20.57 11.61
N THR A 514 3.34 -21.61 11.70
CA THR A 514 3.73 -23.00 11.44
C THR A 514 3.58 -23.36 9.95
N PRO A 515 4.24 -24.42 9.46
CA PRO A 515 4.02 -24.95 8.11
C PRO A 515 2.54 -25.23 7.81
N LEU A 516 1.79 -25.73 8.79
CA LEU A 516 0.35 -26.00 8.65
C LEU A 516 -0.45 -24.72 8.42
N MET A 517 -0.12 -23.62 9.11
CA MET A 517 -0.76 -22.32 8.88
C MET A 517 -0.52 -21.82 7.45
N TYR A 518 0.68 -22.01 6.89
CA TYR A 518 0.95 -21.67 5.48
C TYR A 518 0.12 -22.49 4.50
N ALA A 519 -0.04 -23.79 4.74
CA ALA A 519 -0.91 -24.64 3.93
C ALA A 519 -2.37 -24.17 3.99
N CYS A 520 -2.84 -23.75 5.17
CA CYS A 520 -4.18 -23.21 5.39
C CYS A 520 -4.42 -21.88 4.66
N VAL A 521 -3.43 -20.99 4.65
CA VAL A 521 -3.47 -19.72 3.89
C VAL A 521 -3.55 -19.98 2.39
N ARG A 522 -2.79 -20.97 1.89
CA ARG A 522 -2.73 -21.31 0.46
C ARG A 522 -3.97 -22.07 -0.04
N GLY A 523 -4.75 -22.67 0.87
CA GLY A 523 -5.86 -23.54 0.51
C GLY A 523 -5.40 -24.90 -0.05
N ASP A 524 -4.17 -25.32 0.26
CA ASP A 524 -3.57 -26.53 -0.30
C ASP A 524 -3.97 -27.76 0.53
N GLU A 525 -5.08 -28.40 0.14
CA GLU A 525 -5.65 -29.57 0.82
C GLU A 525 -4.66 -30.72 0.98
N ALA A 526 -3.88 -31.02 -0.07
CA ALA A 526 -2.92 -32.10 -0.06
C ALA A 526 -1.77 -31.83 0.93
N MET A 527 -1.30 -30.58 0.97
CA MET A 527 -0.30 -30.13 1.94
C MET A 527 -0.83 -30.19 3.37
N VAL A 528 -2.07 -29.73 3.60
CA VAL A 528 -2.73 -29.80 4.91
C VAL A 528 -2.79 -31.25 5.37
N GLN A 529 -3.28 -32.17 4.53
CA GLN A 529 -3.35 -33.58 4.87
C GLN A 529 -1.99 -34.17 5.19
N MET A 530 -0.98 -33.91 4.36
CA MET A 530 0.39 -34.39 4.57
C MET A 530 1.00 -33.91 5.90
N LEU A 531 0.78 -32.65 6.26
CA LEU A 531 1.27 -32.08 7.52
C LEU A 531 0.53 -32.66 8.73
N LEU A 532 -0.79 -32.85 8.63
CA LEU A 532 -1.60 -33.48 9.66
C LEU A 532 -1.19 -34.95 9.88
N ASP A 533 -1.00 -35.71 8.80
CA ASP A 533 -0.54 -37.10 8.85
C ASP A 533 0.87 -37.22 9.48
N ALA A 534 1.69 -36.18 9.30
CA ALA A 534 3.02 -36.07 9.90
C ALA A 534 3.02 -35.55 11.36
N GLY A 535 1.84 -35.33 11.96
CA GLY A 535 1.69 -34.96 13.36
C GLY A 535 1.75 -33.46 13.65
N ALA A 536 1.45 -32.61 12.65
CA ALA A 536 1.30 -31.18 12.89
C ALA A 536 0.14 -30.90 13.87
N ASP A 537 0.38 -30.00 14.82
CA ASP A 537 -0.61 -29.60 15.80
C ASP A 537 -1.64 -28.65 15.16
N ILE A 538 -2.87 -29.14 15.13
CA ILE A 538 -4.02 -28.46 14.52
C ILE A 538 -4.36 -27.18 15.27
N ASN A 539 -4.21 -27.17 16.60
CA ASN A 539 -4.64 -26.05 17.44
C ASN A 539 -3.49 -25.09 17.77
N SER A 540 -2.36 -25.21 17.08
CA SER A 540 -1.27 -24.24 17.20
C SER A 540 -1.77 -22.84 16.90
N GLU A 541 -1.38 -21.91 17.76
CA GLU A 541 -1.71 -20.50 17.68
C GLU A 541 -0.46 -19.65 17.44
N VAL A 542 -0.62 -18.56 16.71
CA VAL A 542 0.46 -17.58 16.56
C VAL A 542 0.71 -16.93 17.93
N PRO A 543 1.95 -16.94 18.46
CA PRO A 543 2.24 -16.42 19.78
C PRO A 543 1.86 -14.95 19.96
N ASN A 544 1.33 -14.60 21.14
CA ASN A 544 1.06 -13.20 21.49
C ASN A 544 2.36 -12.40 21.83
N THR A 545 3.46 -13.10 22.15
CA THR A 545 4.68 -12.47 22.67
C THR A 545 5.65 -12.02 21.57
N VAL A 546 5.99 -10.73 21.57
CA VAL A 546 6.88 -10.10 20.58
C VAL A 546 8.36 -10.46 20.80
N HIS A 547 8.73 -10.91 22.01
CA HIS A 547 10.15 -11.10 22.37
C HIS A 547 10.81 -12.32 21.70
N LYS A 548 10.06 -13.40 21.42
CA LYS A 548 10.57 -14.59 20.72
C LYS A 548 10.35 -14.52 19.20
N HIS A 549 9.25 -13.89 18.76
CA HIS A 549 8.89 -13.73 17.35
C HIS A 549 8.56 -12.26 17.07
N PRO A 550 9.59 -11.41 16.82
CA PRO A 550 9.41 -9.96 16.70
C PRO A 550 8.61 -9.55 15.46
N SER A 551 8.47 -10.45 14.48
CA SER A 551 7.76 -10.20 13.23
C SER A 551 6.30 -10.65 13.26
N VAL A 552 5.77 -11.06 14.42
CA VAL A 552 4.34 -11.39 14.57
C VAL A 552 3.48 -10.14 14.36
N PHE A 553 2.57 -10.20 13.41
CA PHE A 553 1.61 -9.14 13.14
C PHE A 553 0.54 -9.10 14.24
N PRO A 554 0.20 -7.93 14.85
CA PRO A 554 -0.91 -7.76 15.77
C PRO A 554 -2.20 -8.44 15.31
N GLU A 555 -2.44 -8.45 14.00
CA GLU A 555 -3.62 -8.98 13.36
C GLU A 555 -3.63 -10.51 13.27
N THR A 556 -2.45 -11.14 13.29
CA THR A 556 -2.31 -12.60 13.27
C THR A 556 -2.05 -13.19 14.65
N ARG A 557 -1.89 -12.36 15.70
CA ARG A 557 -1.69 -12.85 17.07
C ARG A 557 -2.86 -13.73 17.49
N GLN A 558 -2.52 -14.87 18.08
CA GLN A 558 -3.46 -15.88 18.56
C GLN A 558 -4.38 -16.45 17.46
N ALA A 559 -4.07 -16.19 16.18
CA ALA A 559 -4.74 -16.83 15.07
C ALA A 559 -4.38 -18.31 15.06
N THR A 560 -5.39 -19.18 14.92
CA THR A 560 -5.19 -20.62 14.76
C THR A 560 -5.12 -21.00 13.29
N THR A 561 -4.74 -22.25 12.98
CA THR A 561 -4.80 -22.80 11.62
C THR A 561 -6.18 -22.61 10.99
N LEU A 562 -7.24 -22.84 11.76
CA LEU A 562 -8.63 -22.67 11.35
C LEU A 562 -8.96 -21.19 11.08
N THR A 563 -8.43 -20.25 11.87
CA THR A 563 -8.57 -18.81 11.61
C THR A 563 -8.07 -18.44 10.21
N PHE A 564 -6.91 -18.96 9.78
CA PHE A 564 -6.36 -18.68 8.46
C PHE A 564 -7.18 -19.30 7.33
N ALA A 565 -7.57 -20.57 7.46
CA ALA A 565 -8.42 -21.23 6.46
C ALA A 565 -9.77 -20.50 6.30
N VAL A 566 -10.33 -20.00 7.40
CA VAL A 566 -11.53 -19.15 7.37
C VAL A 566 -11.27 -17.82 6.70
N LEU A 567 -10.22 -17.11 7.10
CA LEU A 567 -9.90 -15.78 6.59
C LEU A 567 -9.82 -15.76 5.06
N HIS A 568 -9.23 -16.81 4.47
CA HIS A 568 -9.05 -16.94 3.03
C HIS A 568 -10.20 -17.65 2.30
N GLY A 569 -11.25 -18.08 3.01
CA GLY A 569 -12.45 -18.67 2.40
C GLY A 569 -12.26 -20.07 1.83
N HIS A 570 -11.26 -20.82 2.31
CA HIS A 570 -10.93 -22.16 1.82
C HIS A 570 -11.82 -23.23 2.45
N VAL A 571 -13.06 -23.35 1.95
CA VAL A 571 -14.08 -24.28 2.48
C VAL A 571 -13.56 -25.73 2.64
N PRO A 572 -12.86 -26.33 1.65
CA PRO A 572 -12.38 -27.71 1.79
C PRO A 572 -11.35 -27.88 2.90
N VAL A 573 -10.42 -26.92 3.04
CA VAL A 573 -9.44 -26.92 4.12
C VAL A 573 -10.12 -26.74 5.49
N VAL A 574 -11.14 -25.87 5.57
CA VAL A 574 -11.93 -25.74 6.80
C VAL A 574 -12.62 -27.06 7.14
N GLN A 575 -13.19 -27.76 6.17
CA GLN A 575 -13.80 -29.07 6.40
C GLN A 575 -12.76 -30.08 6.93
N LEU A 576 -11.60 -30.18 6.28
CA LEU A 576 -10.50 -31.07 6.71
C LEU A 576 -10.05 -30.77 8.15
N LEU A 577 -9.88 -29.50 8.51
CA LEU A 577 -9.51 -29.09 9.86
C LEU A 577 -10.60 -29.41 10.89
N LEU A 578 -11.87 -29.22 10.54
CA LEU A 578 -13.00 -29.54 11.43
C LEU A 578 -13.17 -31.05 11.62
N ASP A 579 -12.98 -31.85 10.56
CA ASP A 579 -12.98 -33.31 10.61
C ASP A 579 -11.82 -33.83 11.48
N ALA A 580 -10.67 -33.13 11.45
CA ALA A 580 -9.54 -33.36 12.33
C ALA A 580 -9.72 -32.81 13.77
N LYS A 581 -10.90 -32.26 14.09
CA LYS A 581 -11.28 -31.71 15.40
C LYS A 581 -10.57 -30.40 15.80
N ALA A 582 -10.34 -29.50 14.85
CA ALA A 582 -9.89 -28.14 15.13
C ALA A 582 -10.89 -27.38 16.04
N ASN A 583 -10.35 -26.56 16.95
CA ASN A 583 -11.16 -25.75 17.86
C ASN A 583 -11.80 -24.56 17.12
N VAL A 584 -13.14 -24.51 17.12
CA VAL A 584 -13.95 -23.47 16.48
C VAL A 584 -13.92 -22.12 17.22
N GLU A 585 -13.63 -22.13 18.52
CA GLU A 585 -13.56 -20.91 19.35
C GLU A 585 -12.15 -20.33 19.42
N GLY A 586 -11.13 -20.99 18.85
CA GLY A 586 -9.76 -20.51 18.89
C GLY A 586 -9.20 -20.37 20.31
N SER A 587 -8.42 -19.32 20.58
CA SER A 587 -7.67 -19.12 21.83
C SER A 587 -8.26 -18.02 22.73
N LEU A 588 -9.58 -18.07 22.98
CA LEU A 588 -10.19 -17.14 23.92
C LEU A 588 -9.63 -17.38 25.34
N GLN A 589 -8.70 -16.52 25.78
CA GLN A 589 -8.34 -16.38 27.19
C GLN A 589 -9.12 -15.20 27.77
N ASP A 590 -9.91 -15.47 28.80
CA ASP A 590 -10.70 -14.48 29.51
C ASP A 590 -9.79 -13.44 30.19
N GLY A 591 -9.98 -12.15 29.90
CA GLY A 591 -9.34 -11.06 30.65
C GLY A 591 -8.21 -10.27 29.98
N MET A 592 -7.95 -10.42 28.68
CA MET A 592 -7.06 -9.52 27.93
C MET A 592 -7.85 -8.73 26.88
N GLU A 593 -7.68 -7.40 26.86
CA GLU A 593 -8.29 -6.47 25.88
C GLU A 593 -7.69 -6.63 24.46
N ASN A 594 -7.61 -7.85 23.93
CA ASN A 594 -7.11 -8.12 22.60
C ASN A 594 -8.24 -8.54 21.66
N TYR A 595 -8.27 -7.89 20.51
CA TYR A 595 -9.21 -7.99 19.39
C TYR A 595 -9.17 -9.34 18.65
N THR A 596 -9.02 -10.46 19.36
CA THR A 596 -8.90 -11.80 18.78
C THR A 596 -10.29 -12.36 18.49
N GLU A 597 -10.73 -12.17 17.25
CA GLU A 597 -11.98 -12.75 16.77
C GLU A 597 -11.81 -14.27 16.58
N THR A 598 -12.75 -15.06 17.11
CA THR A 598 -12.71 -16.52 16.97
C THR A 598 -12.93 -16.94 15.50
N PRO A 599 -12.46 -18.11 15.06
CA PRO A 599 -12.79 -18.65 13.74
C PRO A 599 -14.29 -18.59 13.42
N LEU A 600 -15.14 -18.85 14.42
CA LEU A 600 -16.59 -18.76 14.30
C LEU A 600 -17.09 -17.32 14.10
N GLN A 601 -16.60 -16.36 14.90
CA GLN A 601 -16.93 -14.92 14.74
C GLN A 601 -16.49 -14.40 13.37
N LEU A 602 -15.32 -14.84 12.91
CA LEU A 602 -14.78 -14.53 11.60
C LEU A 602 -15.71 -15.05 10.48
N ALA A 603 -16.12 -16.32 10.54
CA ALA A 603 -17.05 -16.90 9.56
C ALA A 603 -18.40 -16.16 9.54
N ALA A 604 -18.93 -15.80 10.72
CA ALA A 604 -20.18 -15.05 10.85
C ALA A 604 -20.10 -13.65 10.24
N ALA A 605 -19.02 -12.90 10.53
CA ALA A 605 -18.82 -11.55 10.02
C ALA A 605 -18.67 -11.54 8.49
N ALA A 606 -17.92 -12.50 7.92
CA ALA A 606 -17.69 -12.58 6.48
C ALA A 606 -18.92 -13.06 5.69
N GLY A 607 -19.84 -13.82 6.29
CA GLY A 607 -21.08 -14.27 5.65
C GLY A 607 -22.08 -13.15 5.33
N THR A 608 -21.90 -11.95 5.89
CA THR A 608 -22.81 -10.80 5.68
C THR A 608 -22.47 -9.94 4.46
N GLY A 609 -21.31 -10.16 3.82
CA GLY A 609 -20.83 -9.37 2.67
C GLY A 609 -20.77 -10.16 1.36
N THR A 610 -21.68 -9.83 0.42
CA THR A 610 -21.73 -10.25 -1.01
C THR A 610 -22.17 -11.69 -1.33
N GLN A 611 -23.08 -11.85 -2.30
CA GLN A 611 -23.80 -13.11 -2.61
C GLN A 611 -22.92 -14.34 -2.94
N LEU A 612 -21.79 -14.19 -3.64
CA LEU A 612 -20.95 -15.33 -4.05
C LEU A 612 -20.01 -15.84 -2.94
N HIS A 613 -19.39 -14.94 -2.17
CA HIS A 613 -18.58 -15.33 -1.01
C HIS A 613 -19.46 -15.66 0.21
N SER A 614 -20.65 -15.06 0.31
CA SER A 614 -21.60 -15.35 1.38
C SER A 614 -21.94 -16.82 1.46
N GLN A 615 -22.07 -17.54 0.33
CA GLN A 615 -22.43 -18.95 0.36
C GLN A 615 -21.31 -19.81 0.98
N ASN A 616 -20.04 -19.55 0.63
CA ASN A 616 -18.89 -20.24 1.22
C ASN A 616 -18.75 -19.92 2.70
N TYR A 617 -18.81 -18.65 3.10
CA TYR A 617 -18.70 -18.26 4.50
C TYR A 617 -19.90 -18.69 5.34
N LEU A 618 -21.11 -18.69 4.79
CA LEU A 618 -22.32 -19.21 5.44
C LEU A 618 -22.24 -20.73 5.59
N GLN A 619 -21.72 -21.43 4.57
CA GLN A 619 -21.46 -22.87 4.63
C GLN A 619 -20.43 -23.18 5.71
N MET A 620 -19.32 -22.44 5.78
CA MET A 620 -18.30 -22.58 6.82
C MET A 620 -18.84 -22.26 8.21
N TYR A 621 -19.64 -21.19 8.34
CA TYR A 621 -20.35 -20.86 9.58
C TYR A 621 -21.28 -21.99 10.01
N CYS A 622 -22.07 -22.54 9.08
CA CYS A 622 -22.93 -23.70 9.35
C CYS A 622 -22.12 -24.91 9.82
N PHE A 623 -21.00 -25.23 9.15
CA PHE A 623 -20.11 -26.32 9.58
C PHE A 623 -19.58 -26.09 11.00
N MET A 624 -19.10 -24.89 11.31
CA MET A 624 -18.57 -24.57 12.64
C MET A 624 -19.66 -24.62 13.72
N VAL A 625 -20.87 -24.12 13.45
CA VAL A 625 -22.00 -24.19 14.39
C VAL A 625 -22.47 -25.63 14.59
N ILE A 626 -22.51 -26.46 13.54
CA ILE A 626 -22.86 -27.88 13.63
C ILE A 626 -21.82 -28.61 14.47
N THR A 627 -20.54 -28.38 14.21
CA THR A 627 -19.41 -28.98 14.95
C THR A 627 -19.43 -28.53 16.42
N ALA A 628 -19.63 -27.24 16.70
CA ALA A 628 -19.78 -26.71 18.06
C ALA A 628 -20.96 -27.36 18.82
N ARG A 629 -22.09 -27.57 18.14
CA ARG A 629 -23.27 -28.25 18.72
C ARG A 629 -23.09 -29.76 18.87
N GLY A 630 -22.36 -30.39 17.95
CA GLY A 630 -22.01 -31.81 18.00
C GLY A 630 -21.09 -32.16 19.17
N TYR A 631 -20.22 -31.22 19.58
CA TYR A 631 -19.41 -31.34 20.80
C TYR A 631 -20.19 -31.10 22.12
N MET A 632 -21.46 -30.65 22.05
CA MET A 632 -22.30 -30.28 23.20
C MET A 632 -23.50 -31.22 23.45
N GLN A 633 -23.35 -32.55 23.35
CA GLN A 633 -24.38 -33.52 23.79
C GLN A 633 -23.76 -34.67 24.62
N PRO A 634 -24.50 -35.19 25.62
CA PRO A 634 -24.43 -34.80 27.02
C PRO A 634 -23.44 -35.65 27.82
N SER A 635 -22.81 -35.05 28.83
CA SER A 635 -22.16 -35.81 29.90
C SER A 635 -23.14 -36.78 30.53
N SER A 636 -22.94 -38.06 30.26
CA SER A 636 -23.58 -39.16 30.95
C SER A 636 -23.20 -39.11 32.43
N THR A 637 -24.10 -38.65 33.29
CA THR A 637 -24.16 -39.12 34.67
C THR A 637 -25.18 -40.26 34.74
N PRO A 638 -24.77 -41.53 34.93
CA PRO A 638 -25.67 -42.56 35.39
C PRO A 638 -25.66 -42.58 36.92
N GLY A 639 -26.83 -42.44 37.55
CA GLY A 639 -27.03 -42.88 38.93
C GLY A 639 -27.65 -41.85 39.87
N CYS A 640 -28.92 -42.12 40.20
CA CYS A 640 -29.70 -41.79 41.41
C CYS A 640 -29.77 -40.35 41.91
#